data_AF-A0A970GY23-F1
#
_entry.id   AF-A0A970GY23-F1
#
_cell.length_a   1.000
_cell.length_b   1.000
_cell.length_c   1.000
_cell.angle_alpha   90.00
_cell.angle_beta   90.00
_cell.angle_gamma   90.00
#
_symmetry.space_group_name_H-M   'P 1'
#
loop_
_entity.id
_entity.type
_entity.pdbx_description
1 polymer ?
#
loop_
_entity_poly.entity_id
_entity_poly.type
_entity_poly.pdbx_seq_one_letter_code
_entity_poly.pdbx_strand_id
1 'polypeptide(L)'
;ALCYEGVDTEKSKEILNSILEKDSKNAGANFHLGRILIQSFDKSGIEYIKKALKTNPYLAKAGLNIVEDFCTKFSLFKELDDLKTSLPETQVALGKNEEFSPHDLADDYVEEITSYITQIAEDNIEKIFLVKKADLYLFLLVPTRDADLDKLSDVHDKIMNYLLMQNTNYILLIVPDRSTTRRLKKKVKNSYVWSIYGLHKKKIKDFVSQEDNWYLRQQKRRGFGFFISLYTLAGLTSFGVYIDLPYHKHIAVAIGTLLLSSFAINLLLGKRLWERFSNTRIAEQRKIMGQIRDEAEKDLKRIEKRMKLILNTCWFFHIFLILLCVLGFSFSFGFVKWESWPAGLTITAFLLVYLLSSFMLAGLVDMLACGGSGPLPENELLEKDYPKLFSIARGAADITGAGKNIRIFLGDNNVGVFKHRKYDCILIGEMPMNLLTMEEMKQTLIHEFAHVYNGNTKLSRKLIFAAGIWQTETDNKFITFLRSIMIIPAFIFQKEYFLYTVCAKRVQEIEADNIVKKLGDRQVYINALAKHAALSLFQSAPCPEWSIYIYESEEPLKNYASIYLDLYYKYLEKNEAHWRRIMDNELTPFNDSHPTFKARKESMGVESYDLHTKETDKEYKKEQKKMLKKKNKILAEGIADTYDEIRDYVYVKRFDAIKDYEQNPDKSIQELITIALYYEGVDTEKAKEILKSILEKDKDNAYAYY
;
A
#
# COMPACT_ATOMS: atom_id res chain seq x y z
N ALA A 1 -25.30 18.82 -8.17
CA ALA A 1 -24.08 18.14 -8.61
C ALA A 1 -23.30 17.60 -7.41
N LEU A 2 -22.76 18.45 -6.53
CA LEU A 2 -21.90 18.04 -5.42
C LEU A 2 -22.54 17.05 -4.44
N CYS A 3 -23.84 17.19 -4.15
CA CYS A 3 -24.57 16.25 -3.30
C CYS A 3 -24.68 14.82 -3.88
N TYR A 4 -24.36 14.64 -5.16
CA TYR A 4 -24.34 13.34 -5.83
C TYR A 4 -22.90 12.85 -6.08
N GLU A 5 -21.88 13.68 -5.84
CA GLU A 5 -20.49 13.30 -6.05
C GLU A 5 -20.06 12.25 -5.01
N GLY A 6 -19.67 11.07 -5.47
CA GLY A 6 -19.35 9.92 -4.59
C GLY A 6 -20.54 9.00 -4.27
N VAL A 7 -21.78 9.46 -4.50
CA VAL A 7 -23.03 8.71 -4.20
C VAL A 7 -23.72 8.22 -5.48
N ASP A 8 -23.90 9.10 -6.46
CA ASP A 8 -24.39 8.80 -7.80
C ASP A 8 -23.58 9.62 -8.80
N THR A 9 -22.40 9.07 -9.09
CA THR A 9 -21.40 9.74 -9.92
C THR A 9 -21.93 10.04 -11.32
N GLU A 10 -22.81 9.20 -11.89
CA GLU A 10 -23.41 9.44 -13.21
C GLU A 10 -24.40 10.61 -13.18
N LYS A 11 -25.29 10.67 -12.19
CA LYS A 11 -26.20 11.80 -12.03
C LYS A 11 -25.47 13.10 -11.71
N SER A 12 -24.38 13.04 -10.95
CA SER A 12 -23.52 14.20 -10.72
C SER A 12 -22.91 14.71 -12.04
N LYS A 13 -22.38 13.81 -12.88
CA LYS A 13 -21.85 14.13 -14.21
C LYS A 13 -22.91 14.71 -15.14
N GLU A 14 -24.11 14.13 -15.18
CA GLU A 14 -25.23 14.62 -15.98
C GLU A 14 -25.56 16.07 -15.63
N ILE A 15 -25.70 16.38 -14.33
CA ILE A 15 -25.98 17.73 -13.86
C ILE A 15 -24.82 18.69 -14.22
N LEU A 16 -23.57 18.28 -14.00
CA LEU A 16 -22.40 19.11 -14.34
C LEU A 16 -22.31 19.39 -15.84
N ASN A 17 -22.58 18.39 -16.68
CA ASN A 17 -22.63 18.56 -18.13
C ASN A 17 -23.74 19.52 -18.56
N SER A 18 -24.94 19.42 -17.96
CA SER A 18 -26.04 20.36 -18.23
C SER A 18 -25.70 21.82 -17.87
N ILE A 19 -24.84 22.03 -16.85
CA ILE A 19 -24.32 23.35 -16.49
C ILE A 19 -23.32 23.83 -17.55
N LEU A 20 -22.41 22.94 -18.00
CA LEU A 20 -21.41 23.27 -19.02
C LEU A 20 -21.99 23.49 -20.43
N GLU A 21 -23.14 22.89 -20.73
CA GLU A 21 -23.91 23.17 -21.95
C GLU A 21 -24.45 24.61 -21.96
N LYS A 22 -24.85 25.13 -20.79
CA LYS A 22 -25.35 26.50 -20.62
C LYS A 22 -24.23 27.52 -20.45
N ASP A 23 -23.17 27.15 -19.74
CA ASP A 23 -21.97 27.95 -19.52
C ASP A 23 -20.71 27.07 -19.56
N SER A 24 -20.15 26.94 -20.76
CA SER A 24 -18.93 26.17 -21.03
C SER A 24 -17.69 26.62 -20.24
N LYS A 25 -17.67 27.86 -19.73
CA LYS A 25 -16.54 28.42 -18.98
C LYS A 25 -16.72 28.35 -17.47
N ASN A 26 -17.86 27.85 -16.98
CA ASN A 26 -18.15 27.77 -15.55
C ASN A 26 -17.01 27.05 -14.80
N ALA A 27 -16.29 27.80 -13.97
CA ALA A 27 -15.08 27.30 -13.31
C ALA A 27 -15.38 26.15 -12.34
N GLY A 28 -16.46 26.26 -11.56
CA GLY A 28 -16.89 25.22 -10.62
C GLY A 28 -17.29 23.93 -11.34
N ALA A 29 -18.12 24.01 -12.38
CA ALA A 29 -18.56 22.82 -13.10
C ALA A 29 -17.40 22.10 -13.81
N ASN A 30 -16.48 22.85 -14.43
CA ASN A 30 -15.26 22.28 -15.00
C ASN A 30 -14.35 21.65 -13.92
N PHE A 31 -14.24 22.28 -12.74
CA PHE A 31 -13.41 21.76 -11.65
C PHE A 31 -13.93 20.43 -11.10
N HIS A 32 -15.22 20.36 -10.78
CA HIS A 32 -15.83 19.16 -10.20
C HIS A 32 -15.96 18.02 -11.20
N LEU A 33 -16.28 18.31 -12.47
CA LEU A 33 -16.27 17.28 -13.51
C LEU A 33 -14.85 16.73 -13.73
N GLY A 34 -13.84 17.61 -13.75
CA GLY A 34 -12.45 17.20 -13.82
C GLY A 34 -12.01 16.31 -12.66
N ARG A 35 -12.43 16.64 -11.43
CA ARG A 35 -12.16 15.84 -10.23
C ARG A 35 -12.79 14.45 -10.29
N ILE A 36 -14.07 14.35 -10.67
CA ILE A 36 -14.78 13.08 -10.82
C ILE A 36 -14.10 12.16 -11.84
N LEU A 37 -13.70 12.73 -12.98
CA LEU A 37 -13.00 11.99 -14.04
C LEU A 37 -11.64 11.50 -13.54
N ILE A 38 -10.87 12.35 -12.87
CA ILE A 38 -9.58 11.99 -12.26
C ILE A 38 -9.73 10.87 -11.22
N GLN A 39 -10.75 10.95 -10.35
CA GLN A 39 -11.05 9.90 -9.36
C GLN A 39 -11.47 8.57 -10.01
N SER A 40 -12.07 8.63 -11.19
CA SER A 40 -12.42 7.46 -12.02
C SER A 40 -11.25 6.98 -12.89
N PHE A 41 -10.03 7.45 -12.63
CA PHE A 41 -8.82 7.18 -13.40
C PHE A 41 -8.86 7.65 -14.86
N ASP A 42 -9.72 8.60 -15.20
CA ASP A 42 -9.85 9.16 -16.54
C ASP A 42 -8.98 10.41 -16.71
N LYS A 43 -7.97 10.30 -17.58
CA LYS A 43 -7.02 11.38 -17.91
C LYS A 43 -7.70 12.64 -18.45
N SER A 44 -8.87 12.52 -19.09
CA SER A 44 -9.58 13.67 -19.66
C SER A 44 -9.95 14.71 -18.59
N GLY A 45 -10.05 14.31 -17.32
CA GLY A 45 -10.28 15.21 -16.19
C GLY A 45 -9.22 16.32 -16.06
N ILE A 46 -7.97 16.09 -16.48
CA ILE A 46 -6.91 17.11 -16.47
C ILE A 46 -7.30 18.33 -17.31
N GLU A 47 -7.90 18.12 -18.47
CA GLU A 47 -8.31 19.22 -19.37
C GLU A 47 -9.48 20.03 -18.78
N TYR A 48 -10.40 19.38 -18.07
CA TYR A 48 -11.46 20.06 -17.34
C TYR A 48 -10.91 20.88 -16.16
N ILE A 49 -9.97 20.33 -15.38
CA ILE A 49 -9.27 21.10 -14.34
C ILE A 49 -8.54 22.28 -14.96
N LYS A 50 -7.81 22.09 -16.06
CA LYS A 50 -7.10 23.16 -16.78
C LYS A 50 -8.04 24.29 -17.23
N LYS A 51 -9.23 23.96 -17.75
CA LYS A 51 -10.27 24.95 -18.07
C LYS A 51 -10.71 25.72 -16.82
N ALA A 52 -10.97 25.02 -15.72
CA ALA A 52 -11.35 25.65 -14.45
C ALA A 52 -10.28 26.62 -13.94
N LEU A 53 -9.00 26.20 -13.98
CA LEU A 53 -7.88 27.02 -13.50
C LEU A 53 -7.62 28.26 -14.36
N LYS A 54 -7.88 28.19 -15.67
CA LYS A 54 -7.80 29.35 -16.57
C LYS A 54 -8.90 30.37 -16.27
N THR A 55 -10.11 29.92 -15.94
CA THR A 55 -11.22 30.81 -15.60
C THR A 55 -11.10 31.36 -14.18
N ASN A 56 -10.66 30.55 -13.23
CA ASN A 56 -10.48 30.93 -11.83
C ASN A 56 -9.08 30.51 -11.33
N PRO A 57 -8.07 31.39 -11.42
CA PRO A 57 -6.71 31.12 -10.95
C PRO A 57 -6.61 30.79 -9.45
N TYR A 58 -7.62 31.14 -8.64
CA TYR A 58 -7.61 30.82 -7.21
C TYR A 58 -7.87 29.34 -6.92
N LEU A 59 -8.39 28.59 -7.89
CA LEU A 59 -8.44 27.13 -7.83
C LEU A 59 -7.06 26.48 -8.06
N ALA A 60 -6.02 27.24 -8.42
CA ALA A 60 -4.73 26.70 -8.84
C ALA A 60 -4.13 25.77 -7.81
N LYS A 61 -4.15 26.11 -6.51
CA LYS A 61 -3.60 25.22 -5.47
C LYS A 61 -4.35 23.89 -5.38
N ALA A 62 -5.68 23.92 -5.30
CA ALA A 62 -6.50 22.71 -5.19
C ALA A 62 -6.45 21.87 -6.48
N GLY A 63 -6.58 22.50 -7.65
CA GLY A 63 -6.52 21.82 -8.94
C GLY A 63 -5.13 21.29 -9.27
N LEU A 64 -4.05 22.03 -8.95
CA LEU A 64 -2.69 21.52 -9.07
C LEU A 64 -2.42 20.38 -8.10
N ASN A 65 -2.96 20.39 -6.87
CA ASN A 65 -2.80 19.27 -5.96
C ASN A 65 -3.49 18.00 -6.50
N ILE A 66 -4.73 18.11 -6.98
CA ILE A 66 -5.47 16.97 -7.56
C ILE A 66 -4.73 16.43 -8.80
N VAL A 67 -4.31 17.32 -9.70
CA VAL A 67 -3.59 16.91 -10.92
C VAL A 67 -2.16 16.45 -10.59
N GLU A 68 -1.47 17.04 -9.62
CA GLU A 68 -0.13 16.60 -9.19
C GLU A 68 -0.22 15.21 -8.57
N ASP A 69 -1.17 14.95 -7.67
CA ASP A 69 -1.35 13.60 -7.11
C ASP A 69 -1.67 12.59 -8.21
N PHE A 70 -2.62 12.91 -9.08
CA PHE A 70 -3.00 12.06 -10.22
C PHE A 70 -1.83 11.82 -11.19
N CYS A 71 -1.19 12.87 -11.70
CA CYS A 71 -0.08 12.76 -12.64
C CYS A 71 1.12 12.05 -12.01
N THR A 72 1.39 12.30 -10.73
CA THR A 72 2.44 11.60 -9.99
C THR A 72 2.08 10.13 -9.77
N LYS A 73 0.80 9.82 -9.56
CA LYS A 73 0.29 8.44 -9.47
C LYS A 73 0.31 7.72 -10.81
N PHE A 74 0.23 8.40 -11.95
CA PHE A 74 0.17 7.77 -13.28
C PHE A 74 1.36 8.08 -14.20
N SER A 75 2.45 8.66 -13.66
CA SER A 75 3.65 9.05 -14.43
C SER A 75 3.41 10.06 -15.56
N LEU A 76 2.36 10.89 -15.46
CA LEU A 76 1.98 11.91 -16.44
C LEU A 76 2.72 13.24 -16.16
N PHE A 77 4.04 13.17 -15.97
CA PHE A 77 4.85 14.33 -15.56
C PHE A 77 4.87 15.43 -16.61
N LYS A 78 4.80 15.06 -17.90
CA LYS A 78 4.75 16.02 -19.00
C LYS A 78 3.48 16.85 -18.93
N GLU A 79 2.34 16.21 -18.69
CA GLU A 79 1.04 16.86 -18.55
C GLU A 79 0.99 17.77 -17.33
N LEU A 80 1.64 17.38 -16.23
CA LEU A 80 1.79 18.22 -15.04
C LEU A 80 2.66 19.46 -15.32
N ASP A 81 3.79 19.28 -16.01
CA ASP A 81 4.67 20.40 -16.39
C ASP A 81 3.98 21.33 -17.40
N ASP A 82 3.27 20.78 -18.39
CA ASP A 82 2.48 21.55 -19.35
C ASP A 82 1.38 22.35 -18.65
N LEU A 83 0.70 21.76 -17.65
CA LEU A 83 -0.28 22.47 -16.84
C LEU A 83 0.38 23.59 -16.03
N LYS A 84 1.46 23.30 -15.29
CA LYS A 84 2.21 24.29 -14.47
C LYS A 84 2.71 25.45 -15.31
N THR A 85 3.22 25.19 -16.52
CA THR A 85 3.72 26.20 -17.44
C THR A 85 2.60 27.04 -18.04
N SER A 86 1.38 26.49 -18.15
CA SER A 86 0.22 27.18 -18.70
C SER A 86 -0.54 28.08 -17.73
N LEU A 87 -0.19 28.04 -16.43
CA LEU A 87 -0.86 28.80 -15.37
C LEU A 87 -0.06 30.07 -15.01
N PRO A 88 -0.74 31.21 -14.79
CA PRO A 88 -0.08 32.42 -14.27
C PRO A 88 0.44 32.19 -12.84
N GLU A 89 1.65 32.68 -12.53
CA GLU A 89 2.24 32.63 -11.19
C GLU A 89 1.30 33.28 -10.16
N THR A 90 0.57 32.47 -9.40
CA THR A 90 -0.32 32.93 -8.33
C THR A 90 0.35 32.68 -6.98
N GLN A 91 1.31 33.53 -6.63
CA GLN A 91 1.82 33.61 -5.26
C GLN A 91 0.90 34.50 -4.42
N VAL A 92 0.04 33.91 -3.59
CA VAL A 92 -0.47 34.59 -2.39
C VAL A 92 0.35 34.10 -1.21
N ALA A 93 1.52 34.72 -1.02
CA ALA A 93 2.35 34.51 0.17
C ALA A 93 2.14 35.67 1.13
N LEU A 94 1.82 35.38 2.40
CA LEU A 94 1.69 36.40 3.45
C LEU A 94 3.06 37.01 3.77
N GLY A 95 3.42 38.09 3.08
CA GLY A 95 4.69 38.80 3.28
C GLY A 95 4.74 39.58 4.60
N LYS A 96 5.91 39.64 5.23
CA LYS A 96 6.17 40.42 6.46
C LYS A 96 5.80 41.91 6.36
N ASN A 97 5.62 42.45 5.15
CA ASN A 97 5.32 43.87 4.87
C ASN A 97 4.02 44.10 4.07
N GLU A 98 3.13 43.12 3.93
CA GLU A 98 1.90 43.32 3.14
C GLU A 98 0.89 44.29 3.80
N GLU A 99 0.27 45.13 2.96
CA GLU A 99 -0.82 46.05 3.32
C GLU A 99 -2.19 45.41 3.08
N PHE A 100 -3.07 45.48 4.09
CA PHE A 100 -4.43 44.97 4.05
C PHE A 100 -5.40 46.09 4.40
N SER A 101 -6.59 46.05 3.79
CA SER A 101 -7.70 46.98 4.06
C SER A 101 -8.82 46.30 4.85
N PRO A 102 -9.67 47.07 5.57
CA PRO A 102 -10.89 46.54 6.16
C PRO A 102 -11.81 45.93 5.08
N HIS A 103 -12.56 44.89 5.42
CA HIS A 103 -13.62 44.39 4.56
C HIS A 103 -14.81 45.37 4.53
N ASP A 104 -15.59 45.29 3.46
CA ASP A 104 -16.82 46.03 3.21
C ASP A 104 -18.04 45.10 3.06
N LEU A 105 -17.91 43.84 3.47
CA LEU A 105 -19.04 42.90 3.58
C LEU A 105 -20.02 43.32 4.68
N ALA A 106 -21.32 43.08 4.44
CA ALA A 106 -22.39 43.32 5.40
C ALA A 106 -22.28 42.39 6.63
N ASP A 107 -22.66 42.89 7.80
CA ASP A 107 -22.44 42.20 9.08
C ASP A 107 -23.21 40.88 9.18
N ASP A 108 -24.44 40.84 8.66
CA ASP A 108 -25.28 39.64 8.58
C ASP A 108 -24.65 38.54 7.72
N TYR A 109 -24.03 38.93 6.61
CA TYR A 109 -23.33 38.02 5.70
C TYR A 109 -21.99 37.52 6.28
N VAL A 110 -21.29 38.36 7.05
CA VAL A 110 -20.11 37.93 7.80
C VAL A 110 -20.48 36.97 8.93
N GLU A 111 -21.60 37.20 9.62
CA GLU A 111 -22.13 36.32 10.66
C GLU A 111 -22.52 34.94 10.11
N GLU A 112 -23.17 34.88 8.95
CA GLU A 112 -23.50 33.63 8.25
C GLU A 112 -22.24 32.81 7.91
N ILE A 113 -21.25 33.44 7.27
CA ILE A 113 -20.01 32.75 6.86
C ILE A 113 -19.19 32.33 8.09
N THR A 114 -19.08 33.18 9.11
CA THR A 114 -18.33 32.84 10.32
C THR A 114 -19.01 31.72 11.13
N SER A 115 -20.35 31.68 11.16
CA SER A 115 -21.10 30.58 11.78
C SER A 115 -20.82 29.25 11.10
N TYR A 116 -20.86 29.20 9.77
CA TYR A 116 -20.52 28.00 8.99
C TYR A 116 -19.06 27.55 9.24
N ILE A 117 -18.11 28.49 9.21
CA ILE A 117 -16.70 28.21 9.52
C ILE A 117 -16.55 27.58 10.91
N THR A 118 -17.23 28.13 11.91
CA THR A 118 -17.11 27.64 13.29
C THR A 118 -17.80 26.30 13.53
N GLN A 119 -18.87 26.01 12.79
CA GLN A 119 -19.57 24.75 12.87
C GLN A 119 -18.72 23.61 12.28
N ILE A 120 -18.09 23.84 11.13
CA ILE A 120 -17.20 22.87 10.48
C ILE A 120 -15.88 22.67 11.22
N ALA A 121 -15.32 23.75 11.81
CA ALA A 121 -13.99 23.70 12.42
C ALA A 121 -13.99 23.23 13.89
N GLU A 122 -15.16 23.15 14.54
CA GLU A 122 -15.32 22.78 15.96
C GLU A 122 -14.30 23.51 16.87
N ASP A 123 -13.58 22.76 17.71
CA ASP A 123 -12.63 23.25 18.71
C ASP A 123 -11.24 23.57 18.13
N ASN A 124 -11.05 23.38 16.82
CA ASN A 124 -9.74 23.48 16.17
C ASN A 124 -9.35 24.93 15.84
N ILE A 125 -10.27 25.89 15.92
CA ILE A 125 -10.01 27.31 15.65
C ILE A 125 -10.22 28.21 16.87
N GLU A 126 -9.23 29.05 17.14
CA GLU A 126 -9.20 29.99 18.25
C GLU A 126 -9.85 31.34 17.87
N LYS A 127 -9.57 31.79 16.64
CA LYS A 127 -9.91 33.13 16.11
C LYS A 127 -10.10 33.11 14.60
N ILE A 128 -10.97 34.00 14.11
CA ILE A 128 -11.13 34.28 12.67
C ILE A 128 -10.85 35.77 12.44
N PHE A 129 -10.02 36.05 11.44
CA PHE A 129 -9.86 37.39 10.90
C PHE A 129 -10.36 37.45 9.45
N LEU A 130 -10.93 38.58 9.08
CA LEU A 130 -11.37 38.88 7.72
C LEU A 130 -10.73 40.20 7.27
N VAL A 131 -10.05 40.17 6.13
CA VAL A 131 -9.40 41.36 5.55
C VAL A 131 -9.58 41.40 4.04
N LYS A 132 -9.46 42.60 3.45
CA LYS A 132 -9.56 42.80 2.00
C LYS A 132 -8.21 43.19 1.40
N LYS A 133 -7.88 42.58 0.26
CA LYS A 133 -6.70 42.92 -0.57
C LYS A 133 -7.17 43.09 -2.02
N ALA A 134 -7.14 44.33 -2.53
CA ALA A 134 -7.79 44.68 -3.80
C ALA A 134 -9.28 44.22 -3.79
N ASP A 135 -9.70 43.41 -4.76
CA ASP A 135 -11.08 42.89 -4.85
C ASP A 135 -11.27 41.52 -4.16
N LEU A 136 -10.32 41.10 -3.30
CA LEU A 136 -10.32 39.79 -2.64
C LEU A 136 -10.61 39.89 -1.15
N TYR A 137 -11.43 38.96 -0.66
CA TYR A 137 -11.67 38.78 0.77
C TYR A 137 -10.88 37.58 1.31
N LEU A 138 -10.11 37.80 2.36
CA LEU A 138 -9.24 36.81 2.96
C LEU A 138 -9.75 36.46 4.36
N PHE A 139 -10.14 35.20 4.53
CA PHE A 139 -10.40 34.61 5.85
C PHE A 139 -9.11 33.98 6.39
N LEU A 140 -8.70 34.39 7.59
CA LEU A 140 -7.51 33.91 8.27
C LEU A 140 -7.95 33.17 9.53
N LEU A 141 -7.80 31.85 9.51
CA LEU A 141 -8.14 30.97 10.63
C LEU A 141 -6.92 30.79 11.53
N VAL A 142 -7.07 31.10 12.80
CA VAL A 142 -6.04 30.89 13.81
C VAL A 142 -6.36 29.61 14.54
N PRO A 143 -5.56 28.55 14.42
CA PRO A 143 -5.86 27.29 15.09
C PRO A 143 -5.68 27.40 16.62
N THR A 144 -6.36 26.54 17.36
CA THR A 144 -6.09 26.32 18.79
C THR A 144 -4.72 25.65 18.99
N ARG A 145 -4.18 25.67 20.21
CA ARG A 145 -2.84 25.11 20.49
C ARG A 145 -2.78 23.58 20.31
N ASP A 146 -3.89 22.91 20.56
CA ASP A 146 -4.03 21.45 20.53
C ASP A 146 -4.78 20.99 19.27
N ALA A 147 -4.90 21.87 18.26
CA ALA A 147 -5.63 21.56 17.05
C ALA A 147 -5.01 20.38 16.30
N ASP A 148 -5.86 19.46 15.86
CA ASP A 148 -5.46 18.31 15.06
C ASP A 148 -5.14 18.80 13.63
N LEU A 149 -3.86 18.74 13.26
CA LEU A 149 -3.38 19.25 11.97
C LEU A 149 -3.93 18.46 10.77
N ASP A 150 -4.25 17.18 10.95
CA ASP A 150 -4.80 16.34 9.89
C ASP A 150 -6.29 16.67 9.67
N LYS A 151 -7.05 16.88 10.76
CA LYS A 151 -8.43 17.38 10.68
C LYS A 151 -8.53 18.79 10.13
N LEU A 152 -7.58 19.68 10.45
CA LEU A 152 -7.55 21.04 9.93
C LEU A 152 -7.46 21.12 8.40
N SER A 153 -6.86 20.10 7.76
CA SER A 153 -6.83 20.01 6.29
C SER A 153 -8.22 19.71 5.70
N ASP A 154 -8.95 18.75 6.28
CA ASP A 154 -10.31 18.39 5.83
C ASP A 154 -11.31 19.54 6.11
N VAL A 155 -11.18 20.18 7.26
CA VAL A 155 -11.91 21.42 7.63
C VAL A 155 -11.63 22.55 6.64
N HIS A 156 -10.36 22.74 6.26
CA HIS A 156 -9.97 23.75 5.27
C HIS A 156 -10.66 23.50 3.91
N ASP A 157 -10.66 22.26 3.43
CA ASP A 157 -11.27 21.88 2.16
C ASP A 157 -12.79 22.10 2.16
N LYS A 158 -13.49 21.73 3.25
CA LYS A 158 -14.94 21.95 3.40
C LYS A 158 -15.31 23.43 3.41
N ILE A 159 -14.56 24.26 4.13
CA ILE A 159 -14.78 25.72 4.17
C ILE A 159 -14.46 26.33 2.81
N MET A 160 -13.37 25.90 2.16
CA MET A 160 -13.03 26.38 0.82
C MET A 160 -14.10 26.02 -0.21
N ASN A 161 -14.64 24.80 -0.19
CA ASN A 161 -15.72 24.41 -1.10
C ASN A 161 -16.97 25.27 -0.91
N TYR A 162 -17.31 25.63 0.33
CA TYR A 162 -18.41 26.55 0.63
C TYR A 162 -18.16 27.95 0.09
N LEU A 163 -16.97 28.52 0.36
CA LEU A 163 -16.60 29.86 -0.09
C LEU A 163 -16.50 29.94 -1.63
N LEU A 164 -16.10 28.87 -2.31
CA LEU A 164 -16.00 28.79 -3.77
C LEU A 164 -17.36 28.74 -4.49
N MET A 165 -18.45 28.41 -3.79
CA MET A 165 -19.81 28.45 -4.34
C MET A 165 -20.45 29.85 -4.29
N GLN A 166 -19.84 30.79 -3.58
CA GLN A 166 -20.29 32.16 -3.51
C GLN A 166 -19.79 32.95 -4.73
N ASN A 167 -20.58 33.92 -5.20
CA ASN A 167 -20.27 34.73 -6.39
C ASN A 167 -19.18 35.81 -6.14
N THR A 168 -18.36 35.60 -5.10
CA THR A 168 -17.40 36.56 -4.55
C THR A 168 -16.04 35.87 -4.39
N ASN A 169 -14.94 36.58 -4.66
CA ASN A 169 -13.61 35.98 -4.65
C ASN A 169 -13.02 35.88 -3.23
N TYR A 170 -12.99 34.65 -2.69
CA TYR A 170 -12.47 34.35 -1.36
C TYR A 170 -11.15 33.58 -1.36
N ILE A 171 -10.34 33.79 -0.32
CA ILE A 171 -9.17 32.98 0.01
C ILE A 171 -9.22 32.62 1.49
N LEU A 172 -9.03 31.34 1.83
CA LEU A 172 -8.89 30.85 3.21
C LEU A 172 -7.45 30.48 3.52
N LEU A 173 -6.90 31.05 4.59
CA LEU A 173 -5.55 30.79 5.06
C LEU A 173 -5.56 30.33 6.52
N ILE A 174 -4.86 29.24 6.83
CA ILE A 174 -4.57 28.86 8.22
C ILE A 174 -3.30 29.58 8.64
N VAL A 175 -3.40 30.40 9.68
CA VAL A 175 -2.29 31.23 10.19
C VAL A 175 -1.96 30.82 11.62
N PRO A 176 -0.96 29.93 11.80
CA PRO A 176 -0.51 29.53 13.14
C PRO A 176 0.28 30.64 13.85
N ASP A 177 0.79 31.62 13.09
CA ASP A 177 1.62 32.69 13.61
C ASP A 177 0.82 33.79 14.33
N ARG A 178 1.04 33.88 15.65
CA ARG A 178 0.45 34.91 16.52
C ARG A 178 1.01 36.32 16.27
N SER A 179 2.11 36.48 15.54
CA SER A 179 2.67 37.79 15.21
C SER A 179 1.86 38.50 14.12
N THR A 180 1.44 37.75 13.10
CA THR A 180 0.61 38.23 11.99
C THR A 180 -0.76 38.73 12.49
N THR A 181 -1.39 38.00 13.40
CA THR A 181 -2.72 38.33 13.96
C THR A 181 -2.70 39.57 14.86
N ARG A 182 -1.65 39.76 15.68
CA ARG A 182 -1.44 40.98 16.48
C ARG A 182 -1.29 42.23 15.61
N ARG A 183 -0.59 42.09 14.47
CA ARG A 183 -0.40 43.19 13.51
C ARG A 183 -1.73 43.59 12.85
N LEU A 184 -2.50 42.61 12.36
CA LEU A 184 -3.79 42.85 11.72
C LEU A 184 -4.76 43.54 12.69
N LYS A 185 -4.88 43.04 13.92
CA LYS A 185 -5.72 43.66 14.96
C LYS A 185 -5.34 45.12 15.25
N LYS A 186 -4.05 45.47 15.14
CA LYS A 186 -3.55 46.83 15.41
C LYS A 186 -3.68 47.77 14.22
N LYS A 187 -3.52 47.26 13.00
CA LYS A 187 -3.43 48.08 11.77
C LYS A 187 -4.72 48.12 10.94
N VAL A 188 -5.57 47.10 11.01
CA VAL A 188 -6.77 46.96 10.18
C VAL A 188 -8.00 46.94 11.09
N LYS A 189 -8.80 48.02 11.04
CA LYS A 189 -10.06 48.11 11.78
C LYS A 189 -11.03 47.02 11.30
N ASN A 190 -11.85 46.50 12.22
CA ASN A 190 -12.85 45.46 11.99
C ASN A 190 -12.31 44.15 11.38
N SER A 191 -10.99 43.93 11.43
CA SER A 191 -10.40 42.70 10.88
C SER A 191 -10.67 41.46 11.72
N TYR A 192 -11.11 41.61 12.97
CA TYR A 192 -11.34 40.52 13.90
C TYR A 192 -12.84 40.24 13.99
N VAL A 193 -13.25 39.08 13.48
CA VAL A 193 -14.68 38.76 13.29
C VAL A 193 -15.18 37.68 14.24
N TRP A 194 -14.30 36.85 14.84
CA TRP A 194 -14.75 35.79 15.77
C TRP A 194 -13.66 35.27 16.74
N SER A 195 -14.05 34.74 17.91
CA SER A 195 -13.14 34.02 18.84
C SER A 195 -13.78 33.09 19.88
N ILE A 196 -13.05 32.01 20.19
CA ILE A 196 -13.42 31.01 21.20
C ILE A 196 -13.41 31.55 22.67
N TYR A 197 -12.61 32.58 22.98
CA TYR A 197 -12.50 33.11 24.36
C TYR A 197 -13.65 34.02 24.79
N GLY A 198 -14.68 34.20 23.94
CA GLY A 198 -15.95 34.80 24.33
C GLY A 198 -16.86 33.87 25.15
N LEU A 199 -16.56 32.56 25.23
CA LEU A 199 -17.53 31.57 25.74
C LEU A 199 -17.05 30.63 26.87
N HIS A 200 -15.76 30.48 27.19
CA HIS A 200 -15.37 29.56 28.26
C HIS A 200 -14.24 30.05 29.16
N LYS A 201 -14.63 30.49 30.36
CA LYS A 201 -13.76 30.70 31.54
C LYS A 201 -14.09 29.65 32.59
N LYS A 202 -13.86 28.35 32.33
CA LYS A 202 -13.78 27.31 33.37
C LYS A 202 -13.32 25.95 32.82
N LYS A 203 -12.28 25.41 33.48
CA LYS A 203 -11.67 24.06 33.36
C LYS A 203 -10.89 23.88 32.06
N ILE A 204 -9.63 23.47 32.09
CA ILE A 204 -9.20 22.10 32.39
C ILE A 204 -7.85 22.10 33.14
N LYS A 205 -7.76 21.23 34.14
CA LYS A 205 -6.52 20.70 34.72
C LYS A 205 -6.71 19.19 34.89
N ASP A 206 -5.71 18.44 34.40
CA ASP A 206 -5.25 17.09 34.77
C ASP A 206 -6.09 15.84 34.39
N PHE A 207 -5.47 14.88 33.66
CA PHE A 207 -5.25 13.45 34.05
C PHE A 207 -4.40 12.70 32.97
N VAL A 208 -3.18 12.18 33.27
CA VAL A 208 -2.76 10.77 33.63
C VAL A 208 -2.57 9.87 32.39
N SER A 209 -1.45 9.23 32.01
CA SER A 209 -0.37 8.37 32.59
C SER A 209 -0.52 6.86 32.29
N GLN A 210 0.51 6.28 31.63
CA GLN A 210 1.14 4.95 31.75
C GLN A 210 0.41 3.59 31.53
N GLU A 211 1.27 2.59 31.16
CA GLU A 211 1.15 1.10 31.13
C GLU A 211 0.66 0.40 29.83
N ASP A 212 1.14 -0.78 29.39
CA ASP A 212 2.37 -1.56 29.63
C ASP A 212 2.51 -2.74 28.60
N ASN A 213 3.66 -3.40 28.64
CA ASN A 213 4.11 -4.56 27.86
C ASN A 213 3.30 -5.86 28.05
N TRP A 214 2.96 -6.54 26.94
CA TRP A 214 2.43 -7.92 26.96
C TRP A 214 3.04 -8.90 25.92
N TYR A 215 3.85 -8.44 24.95
CA TYR A 215 4.25 -9.27 23.78
C TYR A 215 5.62 -9.99 23.88
N LEU A 216 6.05 -10.43 25.07
CA LEU A 216 7.34 -11.15 25.26
C LEU A 216 7.19 -12.56 25.83
N ARG A 217 6.09 -13.24 25.53
CA ARG A 217 5.94 -14.67 25.81
C ARG A 217 5.22 -15.34 24.66
N GLN A 218 5.98 -15.92 23.72
CA GLN A 218 5.67 -17.15 22.95
C GLN A 218 6.66 -17.28 21.78
N GLN A 219 7.78 -17.98 22.00
CA GLN A 219 8.31 -18.99 21.06
C GLN A 219 9.67 -19.53 21.56
N LYS A 220 9.57 -20.64 22.29
CA LYS A 220 10.67 -21.57 22.56
C LYS A 220 10.38 -22.85 21.77
N ARG A 221 11.41 -23.35 21.08
CA ARG A 221 11.65 -24.71 20.52
C ARG A 221 11.05 -24.95 19.12
N ARG A 222 11.86 -25.13 18.08
CA ARG A 222 12.74 -26.29 17.75
C ARG A 222 13.90 -25.74 16.90
N GLY A 223 15.19 -25.99 17.13
CA GLY A 223 15.85 -27.28 17.25
C GLY A 223 16.93 -27.36 16.17
N PHE A 224 17.98 -26.54 16.27
CA PHE A 224 19.10 -26.53 15.31
C PHE A 224 20.46 -26.26 15.98
N GLY A 225 20.61 -26.67 17.24
CA GLY A 225 21.84 -26.52 18.01
C GLY A 225 22.75 -27.75 17.99
N PHE A 226 22.38 -28.82 17.28
CA PHE A 226 23.03 -30.12 17.46
C PHE A 226 23.92 -30.58 16.29
N PHE A 227 23.97 -29.84 15.18
CA PHE A 227 24.75 -30.25 13.99
C PHE A 227 26.02 -29.43 13.74
N ILE A 228 26.18 -28.26 14.36
CA ILE A 228 27.32 -27.36 14.10
C ILE A 228 28.55 -27.71 14.98
N SER A 229 28.34 -28.33 16.14
CA SER A 229 29.42 -28.72 17.06
C SER A 229 30.37 -29.79 16.50
N LEU A 230 29.90 -30.62 15.55
CA LEU A 230 30.72 -31.72 15.01
C LEU A 230 31.71 -31.27 13.93
N TYR A 231 31.41 -30.19 13.18
CA TYR A 231 32.28 -29.72 12.10
C TYR A 231 33.37 -28.75 12.59
N THR A 232 33.16 -28.06 13.71
CA THR A 232 34.18 -27.20 14.35
C THR A 232 35.33 -27.98 14.98
N LEU A 233 35.13 -29.26 15.34
CA LEU A 233 36.21 -30.06 15.92
C LEU A 233 37.28 -30.45 14.89
N ALA A 234 36.92 -30.54 13.60
CA ALA A 234 37.85 -30.89 12.53
C ALA A 234 38.74 -29.71 12.06
N GLY A 235 38.32 -28.47 12.33
CA GLY A 235 39.12 -27.26 12.04
C GLY A 235 40.13 -26.90 13.13
N LEU A 236 39.98 -27.48 14.34
CA LEU A 236 40.82 -27.19 15.51
C LEU A 236 42.21 -27.83 15.47
N THR A 237 42.52 -28.69 14.49
CA THR A 237 43.80 -29.43 14.44
C THR A 237 44.75 -28.98 13.34
N SER A 238 44.42 -27.95 12.56
CA SER A 238 45.25 -27.57 11.41
C SER A 238 45.60 -26.08 11.47
N PHE A 239 46.89 -25.80 11.72
CA PHE A 239 47.57 -24.49 11.77
C PHE A 239 47.66 -23.77 13.11
N GLY A 240 48.31 -24.42 14.09
CA GLY A 240 49.11 -23.72 15.09
C GLY A 240 50.56 -23.61 14.61
N VAL A 241 50.89 -22.60 13.81
CA VAL A 241 52.30 -22.21 13.57
C VAL A 241 52.57 -20.95 14.38
N TYR A 242 53.32 -21.11 15.46
CA TYR A 242 53.78 -20.04 16.33
C TYR A 242 54.87 -19.25 15.59
N ILE A 243 54.54 -18.07 15.05
CA ILE A 243 55.52 -17.15 14.47
C ILE A 243 55.61 -15.91 15.35
N ASP A 244 56.72 -15.79 16.08
CA ASP A 244 57.04 -14.65 16.94
C ASP A 244 57.59 -13.49 16.08
N LEU A 245 56.70 -12.69 15.49
CA LEU A 245 57.06 -11.53 14.66
C LEU A 245 57.15 -10.26 15.52
N PRO A 246 58.24 -9.49 15.51
CA PRO A 246 58.47 -8.36 16.44
C PRO A 246 57.50 -7.18 16.36
N TYR A 247 56.55 -7.15 15.40
CA TYR A 247 55.58 -6.07 15.20
C TYR A 247 54.10 -6.49 15.41
N HIS A 248 53.85 -7.69 15.94
CA HIS A 248 52.53 -8.32 16.00
C HIS A 248 51.46 -7.56 16.82
N LYS A 249 51.81 -6.93 17.94
CA LYS A 249 50.85 -6.17 18.77
C LYS A 249 50.32 -4.94 18.04
N HIS A 250 51.20 -4.27 17.28
CA HIS A 250 50.82 -3.10 16.48
C HIS A 250 49.89 -3.48 15.33
N ILE A 251 50.09 -4.66 14.73
CA ILE A 251 49.21 -5.20 13.68
C ILE A 251 47.83 -5.56 14.26
N ALA A 252 47.77 -6.24 15.41
CA ALA A 252 46.50 -6.59 16.06
C ALA A 252 45.70 -5.35 16.49
N VAL A 253 46.36 -4.35 17.07
CA VAL A 253 45.73 -3.06 17.41
C VAL A 253 45.26 -2.32 16.16
N ALA A 254 46.05 -2.34 15.07
CA ALA A 254 45.64 -1.73 13.80
C ALA A 254 44.40 -2.42 13.21
N ILE A 255 44.34 -3.77 13.21
CA ILE A 255 43.19 -4.54 12.73
C ILE A 255 41.96 -4.28 13.60
N GLY A 256 42.10 -4.31 14.93
CA GLY A 256 41.00 -4.01 15.85
C GLY A 256 40.46 -2.59 15.70
N THR A 257 41.36 -1.61 15.50
CA THR A 257 40.99 -0.21 15.25
C THR A 257 40.28 -0.06 13.91
N LEU A 258 40.75 -0.74 12.87
CA LEU A 258 40.09 -0.77 11.55
C LEU A 258 38.69 -1.40 11.62
N LEU A 259 38.51 -2.47 12.40
CA LEU A 259 37.22 -3.13 12.60
C LEU A 259 36.22 -2.21 13.33
N LEU A 260 36.63 -1.61 14.45
CA LEU A 260 35.79 -0.69 15.21
C LEU A 260 35.45 0.57 14.41
N SER A 261 36.42 1.11 13.66
CA SER A 261 36.19 2.26 12.78
C SER A 261 35.22 1.90 11.65
N SER A 262 35.39 0.74 11.02
CA SER A 262 34.48 0.26 9.97
C SER A 262 33.06 0.06 10.49
N PHE A 263 32.91 -0.49 11.70
CA PHE A 263 31.61 -0.68 12.35
C PHE A 263 30.94 0.66 12.69
N ALA A 264 31.68 1.60 13.28
CA ALA A 264 31.18 2.93 13.62
C ALA A 264 30.77 3.72 12.36
N ILE A 265 31.59 3.68 11.31
CA ILE A 265 31.28 4.28 10.01
C ILE A 265 30.03 3.65 9.40
N ASN A 266 29.91 2.33 9.45
CA ASN A 266 28.77 1.61 8.90
C ASN A 266 27.44 2.00 9.59
N LEU A 267 27.43 2.07 10.92
CA LEU A 267 26.26 2.50 11.68
C LEU A 267 25.88 3.96 11.40
N LEU A 268 26.86 4.87 11.46
CA LEU A 268 26.62 6.31 11.30
C LEU A 268 26.20 6.68 9.88
N LEU A 269 26.91 6.18 8.87
CA LEU A 269 26.58 6.44 7.47
C LEU A 269 25.33 5.69 7.03
N GLY A 270 25.14 4.43 7.46
CA GLY A 270 23.94 3.66 7.17
C GLY A 270 22.67 4.36 7.65
N LYS A 271 22.68 4.84 8.90
CA LYS A 271 21.57 5.62 9.46
C LYS A 271 21.31 6.90 8.67
N ARG A 272 22.36 7.68 8.36
CA ARG A 272 22.23 8.91 7.56
C ARG A 272 21.72 8.65 6.14
N LEU A 273 22.14 7.56 5.50
CA LEU A 273 21.67 7.19 4.17
C LEU A 273 20.19 6.81 4.20
N TRP A 274 19.76 6.07 5.23
CA TRP A 274 18.36 5.73 5.44
C TRP A 274 17.50 6.98 5.69
N GLU A 275 17.93 7.86 6.59
CA GLU A 275 17.26 9.14 6.88
C GLU A 275 17.19 10.04 5.64
N ARG A 276 18.27 10.10 4.84
CA ARG A 276 18.26 10.88 3.60
C ARG A 276 17.30 10.28 2.57
N PHE A 277 17.25 8.95 2.46
CA PHE A 277 16.32 8.28 1.57
C PHE A 277 14.87 8.52 2.03
N SER A 278 14.56 8.33 3.31
CA SER A 278 13.23 8.57 3.87
C SER A 278 12.78 10.03 3.76
N ASN A 279 13.72 10.98 3.85
CA ASN A 279 13.45 12.41 3.74
C ASN A 279 13.51 12.94 2.30
N THR A 280 13.82 12.10 1.31
CA THR A 280 13.75 12.50 -0.11
C THR A 280 12.28 12.73 -0.46
N ARG A 281 11.95 13.89 -1.05
CA ARG A 281 10.56 14.20 -1.43
C ARG A 281 10.02 13.07 -2.29
N ILE A 282 8.82 12.57 -1.97
CA ILE A 282 8.17 11.45 -2.68
C ILE A 282 8.17 11.69 -4.21
N ALA A 283 7.95 12.93 -4.65
CA ALA A 283 8.01 13.32 -6.06
C ALA A 283 9.37 13.04 -6.74
N GLU A 284 10.48 13.28 -6.03
CA GLU A 284 11.84 13.05 -6.57
C GLU A 284 12.18 11.56 -6.59
N GLN A 285 11.79 10.80 -5.56
CA GLN A 285 11.91 9.35 -5.56
C GLN A 285 11.14 8.73 -6.75
N ARG A 286 9.92 9.20 -6.99
CA ARG A 286 9.09 8.76 -8.12
C ARG A 286 9.70 9.15 -9.48
N LYS A 287 10.34 10.32 -9.61
CA LYS A 287 11.07 10.69 -10.84
C LYS A 287 12.20 9.71 -11.16
N ILE A 288 13.02 9.37 -10.17
CA ILE A 288 14.13 8.40 -10.33
C ILE A 288 13.61 7.02 -10.71
N MET A 289 12.56 6.55 -10.01
CA MET A 289 11.91 5.28 -10.31
C MET A 289 11.34 5.24 -11.74
N GLY A 290 10.71 6.33 -12.20
CA GLY A 290 10.20 6.45 -13.59
C GLY A 290 11.30 6.34 -14.64
N GLN A 291 12.44 7.02 -14.43
CA GLN A 291 13.59 6.92 -15.34
C GLN A 291 14.15 5.49 -15.41
N ILE A 292 14.29 4.83 -14.26
CA ILE A 292 14.79 3.44 -14.20
C ILE A 292 13.80 2.48 -14.86
N ARG A 293 12.49 2.72 -14.72
CA ARG A 293 11.46 1.95 -15.43
C ARG A 293 11.60 2.09 -16.94
N ASP A 294 11.70 3.31 -17.45
CA ASP A 294 11.84 3.56 -18.88
C ASP A 294 13.16 2.97 -19.43
N GLU A 295 14.21 2.89 -18.60
CA GLU A 295 15.43 2.15 -18.92
C GLU A 295 15.23 0.63 -18.92
N ALA A 296 14.44 0.10 -17.97
CA ALA A 296 14.14 -1.33 -17.84
C ALA A 296 13.37 -1.88 -19.04
N GLU A 297 12.39 -1.12 -19.52
CA GLU A 297 11.60 -1.46 -20.69
C GLU A 297 12.45 -1.48 -21.97
N LYS A 298 13.53 -0.68 -22.03
CA LYS A 298 14.49 -0.67 -23.16
C LYS A 298 15.53 -1.78 -23.06
N ASP A 299 16.10 -2.00 -21.87
CA ASP A 299 17.18 -2.97 -21.65
C ASP A 299 17.16 -3.57 -20.24
N LEU A 300 16.25 -4.52 -20.01
CA LEU A 300 16.18 -5.28 -18.77
C LEU A 300 17.50 -5.98 -18.43
N LYS A 301 18.25 -6.47 -19.43
CA LYS A 301 19.53 -7.17 -19.22
C LYS A 301 20.57 -6.26 -18.57
N ARG A 302 20.58 -4.97 -18.89
CA ARG A 302 21.46 -3.99 -18.23
C ARG A 302 21.12 -3.85 -16.75
N ILE A 303 19.85 -3.77 -16.40
CA ILE A 303 19.42 -3.70 -14.99
C ILE A 303 19.76 -5.01 -14.26
N GLU A 304 19.53 -6.17 -14.89
CA GLU A 304 19.93 -7.45 -14.32
C GLU A 304 21.44 -7.56 -14.06
N LYS A 305 22.27 -7.05 -14.98
CA LYS A 305 23.73 -7.00 -14.80
C LYS A 305 24.12 -6.12 -13.62
N ARG A 306 23.51 -4.94 -13.49
CA ARG A 306 23.69 -4.05 -12.33
C ARG A 306 23.28 -4.75 -11.04
N MET A 307 22.12 -5.41 -11.01
CA MET A 307 21.66 -6.13 -9.83
C MET A 307 22.58 -7.31 -9.46
N LYS A 308 23.08 -8.06 -10.45
CA LYS A 308 24.08 -9.11 -10.24
C LYS A 308 25.39 -8.56 -9.68
N LEU A 309 25.84 -7.40 -10.16
CA LEU A 309 27.04 -6.72 -9.63
C LEU A 309 26.84 -6.35 -8.17
N ILE A 310 25.71 -5.72 -7.82
CA ILE A 310 25.38 -5.31 -6.45
C ILE A 310 25.26 -6.52 -5.53
N LEU A 311 24.59 -7.57 -5.99
CA LEU A 311 24.53 -8.86 -5.29
C LEU A 311 25.95 -9.37 -5.02
N ASN A 312 26.81 -9.46 -6.04
CA ASN A 312 28.19 -9.93 -5.89
C ASN A 312 29.02 -9.04 -4.96
N THR A 313 28.82 -7.72 -4.96
CA THR A 313 29.46 -6.79 -4.02
C THR A 313 29.03 -7.06 -2.58
N CYS A 314 27.74 -7.31 -2.35
CA CYS A 314 27.22 -7.68 -1.03
C CYS A 314 27.80 -9.03 -0.56
N TRP A 315 27.91 -10.01 -1.46
CA TRP A 315 28.59 -11.28 -1.21
C TRP A 315 30.06 -11.09 -0.83
N PHE A 316 30.79 -10.30 -1.62
CA PHE A 316 32.20 -10.02 -1.34
C PHE A 316 32.38 -9.36 0.02
N PHE A 317 31.54 -8.37 0.36
CA PHE A 317 31.60 -7.69 1.65
C PHE A 317 31.30 -8.65 2.82
N HIS A 318 30.31 -9.53 2.65
CA HIS A 318 29.96 -10.53 3.66
C HIS A 318 31.11 -11.53 3.90
N ILE A 319 31.73 -12.03 2.83
CA ILE A 319 32.91 -12.92 2.90
C ILE A 319 34.10 -12.20 3.52
N PHE A 320 34.36 -10.95 3.12
CA PHE A 320 35.43 -10.12 3.66
C PHE A 320 35.29 -9.92 5.17
N LEU A 321 34.08 -9.65 5.66
CA LEU A 321 33.81 -9.54 7.09
C LEU A 321 34.05 -10.86 7.84
N ILE A 322 33.64 -12.00 7.25
CA ILE A 322 33.93 -13.31 7.83
C ILE A 322 35.45 -13.53 7.94
N LEU A 323 36.21 -13.24 6.88
CA LEU A 323 37.67 -13.35 6.89
C LEU A 323 38.32 -12.44 7.92
N LEU A 324 37.85 -11.19 8.06
CA LEU A 324 38.32 -10.28 9.09
C LEU A 324 38.03 -10.79 10.50
N CYS A 325 36.85 -11.40 10.72
CA CYS A 325 36.51 -11.99 12.01
C CYS A 325 37.38 -13.21 12.33
N VAL A 326 37.64 -14.07 11.34
CA VAL A 326 38.56 -15.23 11.46
C VAL A 326 39.98 -14.77 11.73
N LEU A 327 40.48 -13.74 11.03
CA LEU A 327 41.79 -13.15 11.30
C LEU A 327 41.85 -12.56 12.71
N GLY A 328 40.85 -11.77 13.12
CA GLY A 328 40.76 -11.23 14.48
C GLY A 328 40.77 -12.33 15.54
N PHE A 329 40.09 -13.45 15.29
CA PHE A 329 40.11 -14.63 16.15
C PHE A 329 41.50 -15.28 16.23
N SER A 330 42.15 -15.55 15.09
CA SER A 330 43.48 -16.18 15.05
C SER A 330 44.56 -15.33 15.73
N PHE A 331 44.53 -14.00 15.55
CA PHE A 331 45.42 -13.10 16.29
C PHE A 331 45.08 -13.13 17.80
N SER A 332 43.81 -13.17 18.19
CA SER A 332 43.46 -13.22 19.62
C SER A 332 43.96 -14.50 20.32
N PHE A 333 44.04 -15.63 19.61
CA PHE A 333 44.52 -16.91 20.14
C PHE A 333 46.05 -17.01 20.22
N GLY A 334 46.77 -16.39 19.29
CA GLY A 334 48.23 -16.45 19.22
C GLY A 334 48.99 -15.59 20.23
N PHE A 335 48.34 -14.64 20.92
CA PHE A 335 49.03 -13.53 21.60
C PHE A 335 48.70 -13.30 23.09
N VAL A 336 47.79 -14.08 23.69
CA VAL A 336 47.53 -13.94 25.14
C VAL A 336 48.54 -14.79 25.91
N LYS A 337 49.59 -14.17 26.47
CA LYS A 337 50.21 -14.74 27.67
C LYS A 337 49.19 -14.64 28.78
N TRP A 338 48.62 -15.79 29.18
CA TRP A 338 47.53 -15.89 30.16
C TRP A 338 47.85 -15.25 31.52
N GLU A 339 49.11 -14.90 31.77
CA GLU A 339 49.60 -14.41 33.06
C GLU A 339 49.51 -12.89 33.28
N SER A 340 49.25 -12.04 32.26
CA SER A 340 49.41 -10.58 32.40
C SER A 340 48.29 -9.68 31.86
N TRP A 341 47.21 -10.25 31.33
CA TRP A 341 45.99 -9.51 30.96
C TRP A 341 44.85 -9.93 31.89
N PRO A 342 43.93 -9.05 32.32
CA PRO A 342 42.71 -9.49 33.00
C PRO A 342 41.96 -10.48 32.11
N ALA A 343 42.11 -11.78 32.41
CA ALA A 343 41.64 -12.90 31.60
C ALA A 343 40.13 -12.80 31.28
N GLY A 344 39.36 -12.14 32.14
CA GLY A 344 37.95 -11.86 31.90
C GLY A 344 37.69 -11.04 30.64
N LEU A 345 38.46 -9.97 30.38
CA LEU A 345 38.24 -9.07 29.24
C LEU A 345 38.57 -9.74 27.91
N THR A 346 39.65 -10.53 27.86
CA THR A 346 40.03 -11.32 26.68
C THR A 346 39.02 -12.44 26.40
N ILE A 347 38.49 -13.11 27.44
CA ILE A 347 37.41 -14.11 27.29
C ILE A 347 36.11 -13.45 26.78
N THR A 348 35.71 -12.29 27.29
CA THR A 348 34.52 -11.59 26.76
C THR A 348 34.68 -11.12 25.31
N ALA A 349 35.84 -10.54 24.96
CA ALA A 349 36.12 -10.14 23.59
C ALA A 349 36.15 -11.35 22.64
N PHE A 350 36.71 -12.47 23.10
CA PHE A 350 36.70 -13.76 22.40
C PHE A 350 35.29 -14.28 22.15
N LEU A 351 34.45 -14.35 23.19
CA LEU A 351 33.08 -14.80 23.07
C LEU A 351 32.28 -13.91 22.12
N LEU A 352 32.52 -12.59 22.14
CA LEU A 352 31.87 -11.65 21.25
C LEU A 352 32.30 -11.86 19.79
N VAL A 353 33.61 -11.94 19.50
CA VAL A 353 34.13 -12.20 18.14
C VAL A 353 33.67 -13.57 17.63
N TYR A 354 33.70 -14.59 18.48
CA TYR A 354 33.21 -15.94 18.15
C TYR A 354 31.71 -15.95 17.83
N LEU A 355 30.90 -15.27 18.65
CA LEU A 355 29.45 -15.14 18.43
C LEU A 355 29.18 -14.42 17.10
N LEU A 356 29.83 -13.28 16.87
CA LEU A 356 29.71 -12.51 15.63
C LEU A 356 30.12 -13.33 14.40
N SER A 357 31.24 -14.06 14.48
CA SER A 357 31.75 -14.93 13.41
C SER A 357 30.76 -16.05 13.09
N SER A 358 30.24 -16.71 14.13
CA SER A 358 29.30 -17.83 14.00
C SER A 358 27.99 -17.40 13.36
N PHE A 359 27.50 -16.21 13.69
CA PHE A 359 26.30 -15.64 13.08
C PHE A 359 26.51 -15.22 11.63
N MET A 360 27.64 -14.58 11.31
CA MET A 360 27.97 -14.22 9.92
C MET A 360 28.13 -15.47 9.05
N LEU A 361 28.72 -16.53 9.61
CA LEU A 361 28.85 -17.83 8.95
C LEU A 361 27.50 -18.54 8.79
N ALA A 362 26.62 -18.50 9.80
CA ALA A 362 25.26 -19.03 9.69
C ALA A 362 24.48 -18.32 8.58
N GLY A 363 24.58 -16.98 8.51
CA GLY A 363 24.01 -16.20 7.41
C GLY A 363 24.54 -16.65 6.05
N LEU A 364 25.85 -16.91 5.92
CA LEU A 364 26.47 -17.43 4.69
C LEU A 364 26.01 -18.85 4.33
N VAL A 365 25.88 -19.73 5.33
CA VAL A 365 25.35 -21.09 5.17
C VAL A 365 23.91 -21.04 4.71
N ASP A 366 23.08 -20.18 5.29
CA ASP A 366 21.71 -19.96 4.83
C ASP A 366 21.73 -19.53 3.36
N MET A 367 22.58 -18.57 2.97
CA MET A 367 22.68 -18.14 1.56
C MET A 367 23.14 -19.24 0.60
N LEU A 368 24.04 -20.13 1.02
CA LEU A 368 24.54 -21.25 0.21
C LEU A 368 23.55 -22.42 0.17
N ALA A 369 22.81 -22.64 1.26
CA ALA A 369 21.77 -23.65 1.39
C ALA A 369 20.45 -23.23 0.70
N CYS A 370 20.29 -21.98 0.29
CA CYS A 370 19.15 -21.43 -0.47
C CYS A 370 18.85 -22.10 -1.84
N GLY A 371 19.47 -23.24 -2.16
CA GLY A 371 18.99 -24.18 -3.19
C GLY A 371 17.95 -25.20 -2.68
N GLY A 372 17.76 -25.30 -1.36
CA GLY A 372 16.78 -26.18 -0.74
C GLY A 372 15.37 -25.66 -0.98
N SER A 373 14.62 -26.33 -1.83
CA SER A 373 13.18 -26.09 -1.94
C SER A 373 12.53 -26.38 -0.57
N GLY A 374 11.97 -25.35 0.08
CA GLY A 374 11.14 -25.50 1.30
C GLY A 374 10.04 -26.54 1.11
N PRO A 375 9.32 -26.98 2.16
CA PRO A 375 8.31 -28.03 2.02
C PRO A 375 7.31 -27.69 0.90
N LEU A 376 6.78 -28.74 0.25
CA LEU A 376 5.70 -28.53 -0.72
C LEU A 376 4.47 -27.94 -0.02
N PRO A 377 3.64 -27.17 -0.76
CA PRO A 377 2.39 -26.69 -0.21
C PRO A 377 1.51 -27.85 0.29
N GLU A 378 0.68 -27.53 1.28
CA GLU A 378 -0.35 -28.45 1.74
C GLU A 378 -1.49 -28.57 0.72
N ASN A 379 -2.44 -29.47 0.95
CA ASN A 379 -3.66 -29.61 0.13
C ASN A 379 -3.45 -29.98 -1.35
N GLU A 380 -2.54 -30.92 -1.62
CA GLU A 380 -2.36 -31.49 -2.96
C GLU A 380 -3.68 -32.05 -3.53
N LEU A 381 -3.84 -31.87 -4.84
CA LEU A 381 -4.93 -32.40 -5.66
C LEU A 381 -4.40 -33.57 -6.46
N LEU A 382 -5.12 -34.69 -6.44
CA LEU A 382 -4.69 -35.91 -7.11
C LEU A 382 -5.34 -36.02 -8.50
N GLU A 383 -4.60 -36.51 -9.48
CA GLU A 383 -5.09 -36.67 -10.87
C GLU A 383 -6.33 -37.57 -10.95
N LYS A 384 -6.40 -38.62 -10.12
CA LYS A 384 -7.59 -39.49 -10.03
C LYS A 384 -8.86 -38.72 -9.67
N ASP A 385 -8.70 -37.61 -8.96
CA ASP A 385 -9.77 -36.81 -8.38
C ASP A 385 -10.12 -35.59 -9.23
N TYR A 386 -9.18 -35.14 -10.07
CA TYR A 386 -9.26 -33.94 -10.92
C TYR A 386 -8.65 -34.18 -12.33
N PRO A 387 -9.07 -35.21 -13.08
CA PRO A 387 -8.44 -35.59 -14.35
C PRO A 387 -8.48 -34.49 -15.42
N LYS A 388 -9.55 -33.70 -15.51
CA LYS A 388 -9.67 -32.58 -16.48
C LYS A 388 -8.70 -31.46 -16.13
N LEU A 389 -8.60 -31.07 -14.86
CA LEU A 389 -7.63 -30.06 -14.42
C LEU A 389 -6.19 -30.45 -14.76
N PHE A 390 -5.82 -31.72 -14.53
CA PHE A 390 -4.50 -32.25 -14.91
C PHE A 390 -4.32 -32.29 -16.44
N SER A 391 -5.36 -32.57 -17.20
CA SER A 391 -5.33 -32.48 -18.67
C SER A 391 -5.07 -31.05 -19.15
N ILE A 392 -5.74 -30.06 -18.56
CA ILE A 392 -5.54 -28.63 -18.87
C ILE A 392 -4.08 -28.24 -18.58
N ALA A 393 -3.60 -28.60 -17.39
CA ALA A 393 -2.23 -28.31 -16.96
C ALA A 393 -1.18 -28.92 -17.89
N ARG A 394 -1.36 -30.18 -18.31
CA ARG A 394 -0.47 -30.83 -19.30
C ARG A 394 -0.52 -30.14 -20.66
N GLY A 395 -1.72 -29.77 -21.12
CA GLY A 395 -1.89 -29.04 -22.37
C GLY A 395 -1.16 -27.70 -22.37
N ALA A 396 -1.23 -26.95 -21.25
CA ALA A 396 -0.47 -25.71 -21.10
C ALA A 396 1.04 -25.96 -21.03
N ALA A 397 1.48 -26.96 -20.25
CA ALA A 397 2.88 -27.32 -20.10
C ALA A 397 3.53 -27.74 -21.42
N ASP A 398 2.85 -28.55 -22.23
CA ASP A 398 3.32 -28.98 -23.55
C ASP A 398 3.52 -27.80 -24.51
N ILE A 399 2.63 -26.80 -24.46
CA ILE A 399 2.74 -25.57 -25.28
C ILE A 399 3.96 -24.75 -24.88
N THR A 400 4.24 -24.62 -23.58
CA THR A 400 5.36 -23.80 -23.07
C THR A 400 6.69 -24.54 -22.98
N GLY A 401 6.72 -25.85 -23.29
CA GLY A 401 7.91 -26.70 -23.12
C GLY A 401 8.28 -26.95 -21.64
N ALA A 402 7.30 -26.89 -20.74
CA ALA A 402 7.51 -27.15 -19.32
C ALA A 402 7.69 -28.65 -19.03
N GLY A 403 8.23 -28.97 -17.85
CA GLY A 403 8.38 -30.36 -17.42
C GLY A 403 7.03 -31.04 -17.21
N LYS A 404 6.98 -32.36 -17.49
CA LYS A 404 5.74 -33.15 -17.39
C LYS A 404 5.40 -33.64 -15.98
N ASN A 405 6.27 -33.38 -15.01
CA ASN A 405 6.09 -33.80 -13.61
C ASN A 405 5.23 -32.79 -12.85
N ILE A 406 3.95 -32.72 -13.20
CA ILE A 406 3.02 -31.73 -12.68
C ILE A 406 2.46 -32.17 -11.32
N ARG A 407 2.42 -31.24 -10.36
CA ARG A 407 1.68 -31.39 -9.10
C ARG A 407 0.80 -30.17 -8.90
N ILE A 408 -0.46 -30.37 -8.53
CA ILE A 408 -1.43 -29.28 -8.38
C ILE A 408 -1.84 -29.21 -6.92
N PHE A 409 -1.89 -28.00 -6.37
CA PHE A 409 -2.23 -27.72 -4.99
C PHE A 409 -3.37 -26.70 -4.95
N LEU A 410 -4.24 -26.83 -3.95
CA LEU A 410 -5.23 -25.80 -3.68
C LEU A 410 -4.51 -24.54 -3.17
N GLY A 411 -4.72 -23.42 -3.85
CA GLY A 411 -4.23 -22.11 -3.45
C GLY A 411 -5.33 -21.21 -2.92
N ASP A 412 -5.01 -19.93 -2.75
CA ASP A 412 -5.96 -18.85 -2.48
C ASP A 412 -6.21 -18.07 -3.75
N ASN A 413 -7.49 -17.83 -4.10
CA ASN A 413 -8.06 -16.90 -5.11
C ASN A 413 -7.18 -16.41 -6.28
N ASN A 414 -6.23 -17.22 -6.73
CA ASN A 414 -5.24 -16.90 -7.74
C ASN A 414 -4.77 -18.19 -8.43
N VAL A 415 -4.08 -18.04 -9.56
CA VAL A 415 -3.42 -19.13 -10.28
C VAL A 415 -1.93 -18.80 -10.32
N GLY A 416 -1.08 -19.78 -10.03
CA GLY A 416 0.37 -19.55 -10.07
C GLY A 416 1.15 -20.83 -10.34
N VAL A 417 2.28 -20.71 -11.02
CA VAL A 417 3.19 -21.84 -11.29
C VAL A 417 4.57 -21.58 -10.71
N PHE A 418 5.14 -22.59 -10.07
CA PHE A 418 6.51 -22.53 -9.55
C PHE A 418 7.20 -23.89 -9.66
N LYS A 419 8.55 -23.86 -9.69
CA LYS A 419 9.35 -25.09 -9.79
C LYS A 419 9.88 -25.52 -8.43
N HIS A 420 9.59 -26.75 -8.03
CA HIS A 420 10.12 -27.39 -6.84
C HIS A 420 10.87 -28.68 -7.21
N ARG A 421 12.21 -28.65 -7.14
CA ARG A 421 13.08 -29.75 -7.57
C ARG A 421 12.73 -30.20 -9.01
N LYS A 422 12.29 -31.45 -9.16
CA LYS A 422 11.89 -32.06 -10.44
C LYS A 422 10.43 -31.81 -10.83
N TYR A 423 9.64 -31.16 -9.96
CA TYR A 423 8.21 -30.95 -10.14
C TYR A 423 7.90 -29.54 -10.59
N ASP A 424 6.93 -29.45 -11.50
CA ASP A 424 6.23 -28.21 -11.84
C ASP A 424 4.97 -28.14 -11.00
N CYS A 425 4.97 -27.23 -10.03
CA CYS A 425 3.92 -27.09 -9.05
C CYS A 425 2.97 -25.97 -9.46
N ILE A 426 1.67 -26.25 -9.41
CA ILE A 426 0.62 -25.30 -9.77
C ILE A 426 -0.24 -25.04 -8.53
N LEU A 427 -0.47 -23.78 -8.19
CA LEU A 427 -1.43 -23.33 -7.19
C LEU A 427 -2.67 -22.83 -7.92
N ILE A 428 -3.84 -23.35 -7.56
CA ILE A 428 -5.12 -22.93 -8.14
C ILE A 428 -6.11 -22.67 -7.01
N GLY A 429 -6.59 -21.43 -6.92
CA GLY A 429 -7.67 -21.05 -6.03
C GLY A 429 -9.03 -21.55 -6.50
N GLU A 430 -9.97 -21.66 -5.56
CA GLU A 430 -11.34 -22.09 -5.81
C GLU A 430 -12.10 -21.11 -6.72
N MET A 431 -11.89 -19.80 -6.56
CA MET A 431 -12.60 -18.80 -7.35
C MET A 431 -12.16 -18.83 -8.82
N PRO A 432 -10.86 -18.71 -9.18
CA PRO A 432 -10.43 -18.85 -10.57
C PRO A 432 -10.88 -20.18 -11.20
N MET A 433 -10.82 -21.28 -10.45
CA MET A 433 -11.29 -22.57 -10.96
C MET A 433 -12.78 -22.57 -11.32
N ASN A 434 -13.62 -21.84 -10.59
CA ASN A 434 -15.07 -21.81 -10.82
C ASN A 434 -15.52 -20.69 -11.78
N LEU A 435 -14.68 -19.68 -12.02
CA LEU A 435 -14.94 -18.58 -12.96
C LEU A 435 -14.49 -18.91 -14.38
N LEU A 436 -13.36 -19.61 -14.51
CA LEU A 436 -12.73 -19.87 -15.79
C LEU A 436 -13.25 -21.18 -16.40
N THR A 437 -13.50 -21.14 -17.70
CA THR A 437 -13.66 -22.34 -18.52
C THR A 437 -12.34 -23.09 -18.66
N MET A 438 -12.39 -24.32 -19.18
CA MET A 438 -11.20 -25.13 -19.46
C MET A 438 -10.19 -24.39 -20.33
N GLU A 439 -10.66 -23.73 -21.40
CA GLU A 439 -9.79 -23.00 -22.32
C GLU A 439 -9.23 -21.73 -21.68
N GLU A 440 -10.03 -20.98 -20.91
CA GLU A 440 -9.53 -19.82 -20.16
C GLU A 440 -8.49 -20.21 -19.12
N MET A 441 -8.73 -21.26 -18.34
CA MET A 441 -7.76 -21.80 -17.38
C MET A 441 -6.47 -22.24 -18.08
N LYS A 442 -6.58 -22.86 -19.26
CA LYS A 442 -5.43 -23.24 -20.08
C LYS A 442 -4.60 -22.02 -20.48
N GLN A 443 -5.23 -20.94 -20.97
CA GLN A 443 -4.51 -19.73 -21.35
C GLN A 443 -3.84 -19.05 -20.14
N THR A 444 -4.52 -19.00 -19.00
CA THR A 444 -3.93 -18.53 -17.73
C THR A 444 -2.71 -19.37 -17.36
N LEU A 445 -2.78 -20.70 -17.47
CA LEU A 445 -1.62 -21.56 -17.18
C LEU A 445 -0.49 -21.41 -18.19
N ILE A 446 -0.75 -21.16 -19.47
CA ILE A 446 0.30 -20.84 -20.46
C ILE A 446 1.08 -19.60 -20.03
N HIS A 447 0.37 -18.56 -19.56
CA HIS A 447 0.99 -17.36 -18.99
C HIS A 447 1.85 -17.69 -17.76
N GLU A 448 1.31 -18.42 -16.78
CA GLU A 448 2.05 -18.78 -15.56
C GLU A 448 3.26 -19.68 -15.82
N PHE A 449 3.15 -20.64 -16.75
CA PHE A 449 4.29 -21.44 -17.19
C PHE A 449 5.34 -20.59 -17.91
N ALA A 450 4.93 -19.59 -18.69
CA ALA A 450 5.85 -18.69 -19.37
C ALA A 450 6.73 -17.93 -18.36
N HIS A 451 6.21 -17.54 -17.19
CA HIS A 451 7.05 -16.98 -16.13
C HIS A 451 8.17 -17.93 -15.70
N VAL A 452 7.86 -19.21 -15.48
CA VAL A 452 8.84 -20.18 -14.98
C VAL A 452 9.87 -20.58 -16.03
N TYR A 453 9.45 -20.65 -17.29
CA TYR A 453 10.26 -21.21 -18.39
C TYR A 453 10.91 -20.15 -19.30
N ASN A 454 10.53 -18.88 -19.18
CA ASN A 454 11.34 -17.76 -19.66
C ASN A 454 12.46 -17.46 -18.63
N GLY A 455 13.73 -17.52 -19.05
CA GLY A 455 14.92 -17.58 -18.19
C GLY A 455 15.14 -16.51 -17.11
N ASN A 456 14.26 -15.52 -16.99
CA ASN A 456 14.32 -14.37 -16.09
C ASN A 456 13.96 -14.73 -14.63
N THR A 457 13.16 -15.76 -14.38
CA THR A 457 12.75 -16.15 -12.99
C THR A 457 13.88 -16.74 -12.13
N LYS A 458 15.00 -17.16 -12.73
CA LYS A 458 16.17 -17.65 -11.95
C LYS A 458 16.83 -16.54 -11.16
N LEU A 459 16.89 -15.31 -11.70
CA LEU A 459 17.46 -14.17 -11.01
C LEU A 459 16.50 -13.68 -9.93
N SER A 460 15.22 -13.49 -10.25
CA SER A 460 14.19 -13.07 -9.28
C SER A 460 14.19 -13.95 -8.02
N ARG A 461 14.27 -15.28 -8.18
CA ARG A 461 14.38 -16.21 -7.04
C ARG A 461 15.61 -15.97 -6.18
N LYS A 462 16.80 -15.86 -6.79
CA LYS A 462 18.04 -15.56 -6.05
C LYS A 462 17.94 -14.25 -5.28
N LEU A 463 17.31 -13.23 -5.87
CA LEU A 463 17.16 -11.92 -5.26
C LEU A 463 16.15 -11.91 -4.10
N ILE A 464 15.03 -12.63 -4.18
CA ILE A 464 14.08 -12.77 -3.08
C ILE A 464 14.76 -13.37 -1.84
N PHE A 465 15.53 -14.45 -2.01
CA PHE A 465 16.27 -15.05 -0.90
C PHE A 465 17.30 -14.08 -0.30
N ALA A 466 18.10 -13.44 -1.17
CA ALA A 466 19.04 -12.42 -0.77
C ALA A 466 18.39 -11.27 0.03
N ALA A 467 17.20 -10.82 -0.38
CA ALA A 467 16.45 -9.79 0.32
C ALA A 467 16.05 -10.21 1.75
N GLY A 468 15.68 -11.48 1.96
CA GLY A 468 15.38 -11.99 3.31
C GLY A 468 16.60 -12.04 4.24
N ILE A 469 17.79 -12.30 3.69
CA ILE A 469 19.06 -12.32 4.43
C ILE A 469 19.47 -10.90 4.84
N TRP A 470 19.38 -9.95 3.91
CA TRP A 470 19.78 -8.55 4.13
C TRP A 470 18.62 -7.65 4.57
N GLN A 471 17.58 -8.21 5.20
CA GLN A 471 16.60 -7.42 5.95
C GLN A 471 17.20 -7.02 7.29
N THR A 472 17.39 -5.73 7.55
CA THR A 472 18.00 -5.24 8.79
C THR A 472 17.06 -5.29 9.99
N GLU A 473 15.75 -5.34 9.77
CA GLU A 473 14.73 -5.38 10.81
C GLU A 473 14.11 -6.78 10.91
N THR A 474 14.01 -7.27 12.14
CA THR A 474 13.31 -8.50 12.49
C THR A 474 12.65 -8.34 13.85
N ASP A 475 11.65 -9.16 14.14
CA ASP A 475 11.00 -9.20 15.45
C ASP A 475 11.97 -9.51 16.60
N ASN A 476 13.12 -10.12 16.27
CA ASN A 476 14.16 -10.46 17.22
C ASN A 476 15.22 -9.34 17.31
N LYS A 477 15.16 -8.53 18.38
CA LYS A 477 16.11 -7.43 18.66
C LYS A 477 17.58 -7.84 18.60
N PHE A 478 17.92 -9.06 18.99
CA PHE A 478 19.29 -9.57 18.94
C PHE A 478 19.73 -9.85 17.49
N ILE A 479 18.86 -10.45 16.67
CA ILE A 479 19.10 -10.61 15.24
C ILE A 479 19.20 -9.24 14.54
N THR A 480 18.33 -8.30 14.88
CA THR A 480 18.36 -6.92 14.39
C THR A 480 19.70 -6.22 14.71
N PHE A 481 20.21 -6.37 15.94
CA PHE A 481 21.54 -5.85 16.31
C PHE A 481 22.65 -6.48 15.45
N LEU A 482 22.65 -7.80 15.27
CA LEU A 482 23.64 -8.49 14.46
C LEU A 482 23.56 -8.09 12.97
N ARG A 483 22.36 -7.93 12.43
CA ARG A 483 22.14 -7.51 11.03
C ARG A 483 22.48 -6.04 10.80
N SER A 484 22.50 -5.22 11.85
CA SER A 484 22.94 -3.82 11.79
C SER A 484 24.43 -3.67 11.42
N ILE A 485 25.24 -4.74 11.59
CA ILE A 485 26.63 -4.82 11.11
C ILE A 485 26.69 -4.82 9.57
N MET A 486 25.57 -5.05 8.88
CA MET A 486 25.47 -5.07 7.42
C MET A 486 24.61 -3.92 6.86
N ILE A 487 24.36 -2.87 7.64
CA ILE A 487 23.36 -1.85 7.30
C ILE A 487 23.62 -1.14 5.96
N ILE A 488 24.85 -0.77 5.61
CA ILE A 488 25.15 -0.12 4.31
C ILE A 488 24.95 -1.09 3.14
N PRO A 489 25.59 -2.28 3.09
CA PRO A 489 25.34 -3.24 2.02
C PRO A 489 23.86 -3.63 1.91
N ALA A 490 23.19 -3.83 3.05
CA ALA A 490 21.77 -4.12 3.10
C ALA A 490 20.93 -2.98 2.52
N PHE A 491 21.20 -1.73 2.90
CA PHE A 491 20.51 -0.57 2.32
C PHE A 491 20.69 -0.47 0.81
N ILE A 492 21.94 -0.59 0.33
CA ILE A 492 22.24 -0.53 -1.11
C ILE A 492 21.52 -1.66 -1.85
N PHE A 493 21.58 -2.89 -1.32
CA PHE A 493 20.89 -4.04 -1.90
C PHE A 493 19.38 -3.83 -1.91
N GLN A 494 18.76 -3.48 -0.77
CA GLN A 494 17.31 -3.37 -0.64
C GLN A 494 16.76 -2.24 -1.52
N LYS A 495 17.43 -1.09 -1.57
CA LYS A 495 17.05 0.00 -2.46
C LYS A 495 17.05 -0.46 -3.92
N GLU A 496 18.10 -1.14 -4.35
CA GLU A 496 18.28 -1.55 -5.75
C GLU A 496 17.40 -2.75 -6.10
N TYR A 497 17.19 -3.65 -5.16
CA TYR A 497 16.25 -4.75 -5.25
C TYR A 497 14.81 -4.24 -5.37
N PHE A 498 14.40 -3.27 -4.56
CA PHE A 498 13.10 -2.63 -4.67
C PHE A 498 12.89 -2.04 -6.07
N LEU A 499 13.85 -1.23 -6.55
CA LEU A 499 13.82 -0.65 -7.90
C LEU A 499 13.76 -1.73 -8.99
N TYR A 500 14.56 -2.80 -8.87
CA TYR A 500 14.51 -3.93 -9.78
C TYR A 500 13.14 -4.61 -9.77
N THR A 501 12.54 -4.87 -8.61
CA THR A 501 11.26 -5.60 -8.52
C THR A 501 10.11 -4.84 -9.13
N VAL A 502 10.03 -3.52 -8.95
CA VAL A 502 8.98 -2.68 -9.55
C VAL A 502 9.09 -2.71 -11.08
N CYS A 503 10.30 -2.54 -11.62
CA CYS A 503 10.49 -2.41 -13.07
C CYS A 503 10.55 -3.77 -13.80
N ALA A 504 11.22 -4.77 -13.23
CA ALA A 504 11.44 -6.06 -13.88
C ALA A 504 10.17 -6.91 -13.94
N LYS A 505 9.31 -6.85 -12.91
CA LYS A 505 8.04 -7.60 -12.91
C LYS A 505 7.15 -7.20 -14.09
N ARG A 506 7.03 -5.90 -14.37
CA ARG A 506 6.25 -5.40 -15.51
C ARG A 506 6.75 -5.94 -16.86
N VAL A 507 8.06 -5.92 -17.06
CA VAL A 507 8.67 -6.50 -18.28
C VAL A 507 8.45 -8.01 -18.34
N GLN A 508 8.58 -8.71 -17.21
CA GLN A 508 8.32 -10.16 -17.11
C GLN A 508 6.86 -10.53 -17.42
N GLU A 509 5.89 -9.71 -17.01
CA GLU A 509 4.47 -9.83 -17.39
C GLU A 509 4.28 -9.65 -18.89
N ILE A 510 4.85 -8.59 -19.49
CA ILE A 510 4.78 -8.33 -20.93
C ILE A 510 5.41 -9.49 -21.72
N GLU A 511 6.52 -10.06 -21.24
CA GLU A 511 7.15 -11.22 -21.87
C GLU A 511 6.27 -12.48 -21.79
N ALA A 512 5.65 -12.74 -20.63
CA ALA A 512 4.71 -13.86 -20.47
C ALA A 512 3.45 -13.69 -21.34
N ASP A 513 2.91 -12.48 -21.41
CA ASP A 513 1.84 -12.09 -22.32
C ASP A 513 2.22 -12.32 -23.78
N ASN A 514 3.43 -11.97 -24.17
CA ASN A 514 3.93 -12.22 -25.52
C ASN A 514 4.04 -13.70 -25.86
N ILE A 515 4.25 -14.59 -24.87
CA ILE A 515 4.19 -16.04 -25.09
C ILE A 515 2.75 -16.48 -25.37
N VAL A 516 1.78 -16.03 -24.58
CA VAL A 516 0.36 -16.30 -24.87
C VAL A 516 -0.03 -15.74 -26.24
N LYS A 517 0.42 -14.54 -26.59
CA LYS A 517 0.17 -13.91 -27.89
C LYS A 517 0.68 -14.74 -29.09
N LYS A 518 1.76 -15.49 -28.89
CA LYS A 518 2.43 -16.32 -29.90
C LYS A 518 1.90 -17.75 -29.96
N LEU A 519 1.65 -18.36 -28.80
CA LEU A 519 1.41 -19.80 -28.67
C LEU A 519 0.02 -20.16 -28.14
N GLY A 520 -0.71 -19.18 -27.60
CA GLY A 520 -2.05 -19.34 -27.03
C GLY A 520 -3.12 -18.60 -27.83
N ASP A 521 -4.30 -18.50 -27.23
CA ASP A 521 -5.45 -17.78 -27.77
C ASP A 521 -5.61 -16.44 -27.04
N ARG A 522 -5.48 -15.34 -27.80
CA ARG A 522 -5.51 -13.98 -27.28
C ARG A 522 -6.88 -13.60 -26.73
N GLN A 523 -7.95 -13.95 -27.43
CA GLN A 523 -9.31 -13.57 -27.03
C GLN A 523 -9.71 -14.31 -25.74
N VAL A 524 -9.44 -15.62 -25.70
CA VAL A 524 -9.73 -16.45 -24.53
C VAL A 524 -8.92 -16.00 -23.32
N TYR A 525 -7.65 -15.64 -23.53
CA TYR A 525 -6.81 -15.11 -22.45
C TYR A 525 -7.31 -13.77 -21.91
N ILE A 526 -7.70 -12.84 -22.78
CA ILE A 526 -8.26 -11.55 -22.35
C ILE A 526 -9.60 -11.74 -21.60
N ASN A 527 -10.45 -12.68 -22.01
CA ASN A 527 -11.66 -13.00 -21.26
C ASN A 527 -11.33 -13.53 -19.84
N ALA A 528 -10.31 -14.40 -19.72
CA ALA A 528 -9.84 -14.87 -18.43
C ALA A 528 -9.34 -13.72 -17.54
N LEU A 529 -8.52 -12.82 -18.09
CA LEU A 529 -8.03 -11.64 -17.38
C LEU A 529 -9.17 -10.69 -16.98
N ALA A 530 -10.18 -10.51 -17.83
CA ALA A 530 -11.33 -9.65 -17.54
C ALA A 530 -12.14 -10.18 -16.35
N LYS A 531 -12.35 -11.50 -16.27
CA LYS A 531 -13.01 -12.13 -15.12
C LYS A 531 -12.22 -11.97 -13.83
N HIS A 532 -10.89 -12.10 -13.89
CA HIS A 532 -10.02 -11.83 -12.75
C HIS A 532 -10.05 -10.36 -12.33
N ALA A 533 -10.04 -9.41 -13.28
CA ALA A 533 -10.15 -7.99 -13.00
C ALA A 533 -11.49 -7.65 -12.32
N ALA A 534 -12.60 -8.20 -12.83
CA ALA A 534 -13.91 -8.06 -12.21
C ALA A 534 -13.96 -8.67 -10.79
N LEU A 535 -13.31 -9.82 -10.56
CA LEU A 535 -13.22 -10.41 -9.21
C LEU A 535 -12.42 -9.50 -8.25
N SER A 536 -11.35 -8.86 -8.72
CA SER A 536 -10.57 -7.90 -7.93
C SER A 536 -11.38 -6.65 -7.56
N LEU A 537 -12.18 -6.14 -8.50
CA LEU A 537 -13.12 -5.04 -8.25
C LEU A 537 -14.18 -5.42 -7.22
N PHE A 538 -14.71 -6.65 -7.30
CA PHE A 538 -15.63 -7.19 -6.29
C PHE A 538 -14.98 -7.27 -4.90
N GLN A 539 -13.76 -7.79 -4.82
CA GLN A 539 -13.00 -7.89 -3.56
C GLN A 539 -12.71 -6.53 -2.92
N SER A 540 -12.64 -5.48 -3.74
CA SER A 540 -12.40 -4.10 -3.29
C SER A 540 -13.68 -3.33 -3.02
N ALA A 541 -14.85 -3.87 -3.41
CA ALA A 541 -16.13 -3.21 -3.24
C ALA A 541 -16.69 -3.48 -1.83
N PRO A 542 -17.32 -2.47 -1.19
CA PRO A 542 -18.05 -2.71 0.05
C PRO A 542 -19.20 -3.70 -0.20
N CYS A 543 -19.28 -4.74 0.62
CA CYS A 543 -20.40 -5.67 0.68
C CYS A 543 -20.96 -5.70 2.11
N PRO A 544 -21.81 -4.72 2.49
CA PRO A 544 -22.31 -4.60 3.86
C PRO A 544 -23.10 -5.83 4.34
N GLU A 545 -23.77 -6.51 3.41
CA GLU A 545 -24.55 -7.73 3.64
C GLU A 545 -23.66 -8.95 3.93
N TRP A 546 -22.37 -8.90 3.59
CA TRP A 546 -21.43 -10.01 3.71
C TRP A 546 -21.38 -10.59 5.12
N SER A 547 -21.30 -9.71 6.11
CA SER A 547 -21.30 -10.05 7.52
C SER A 547 -22.58 -10.79 7.94
N ILE A 548 -23.73 -10.39 7.40
CA ILE A 548 -25.03 -10.99 7.69
C ILE A 548 -25.07 -12.42 7.14
N TYR A 549 -24.73 -12.58 5.86
CA TYR A 549 -24.75 -13.90 5.22
C TYR A 549 -23.89 -14.94 5.94
N ILE A 550 -22.75 -14.52 6.51
CA ILE A 550 -21.81 -15.46 7.14
C ILE A 550 -22.14 -15.76 8.60
N TYR A 551 -22.60 -14.75 9.35
CA TYR A 551 -22.65 -14.80 10.81
C TYR A 551 -24.06 -14.79 11.38
N GLU A 552 -25.11 -14.78 10.54
CA GLU A 552 -26.49 -14.97 10.99
C GLU A 552 -26.69 -16.31 11.70
N SER A 553 -26.16 -17.37 11.10
CA SER A 553 -26.14 -18.72 11.68
C SER A 553 -25.39 -18.74 13.01
N GLU A 554 -25.87 -19.52 13.96
CA GLU A 554 -25.14 -19.81 15.22
C GLU A 554 -23.98 -20.78 14.99
N GLU A 555 -23.98 -21.53 13.88
CA GLU A 555 -22.88 -22.42 13.49
C GLU A 555 -22.11 -21.91 12.26
N PRO A 556 -20.80 -22.21 12.14
CA PRO A 556 -20.01 -21.91 10.95
C PRO A 556 -20.64 -22.42 9.66
N LEU A 557 -20.70 -21.55 8.65
CA LEU A 557 -21.21 -21.92 7.33
C LEU A 557 -20.37 -23.04 6.70
N LYS A 558 -21.08 -24.07 6.22
CA LYS A 558 -20.48 -25.21 5.52
C LYS A 558 -20.33 -24.96 4.01
N ASN A 559 -20.76 -23.81 3.51
CA ASN A 559 -20.83 -23.46 2.08
C ASN A 559 -20.31 -22.05 1.74
N TYR A 560 -19.41 -21.48 2.57
CA TYR A 560 -18.87 -20.13 2.43
C TYR A 560 -18.44 -19.75 1.00
N ALA A 561 -17.56 -20.54 0.36
CA ALA A 561 -17.03 -20.25 -0.97
C ALA A 561 -18.11 -20.28 -2.05
N SER A 562 -19.17 -21.06 -1.84
CA SER A 562 -20.34 -21.08 -2.74
C SER A 562 -21.13 -19.78 -2.62
N ILE A 563 -21.40 -19.31 -1.41
CA ILE A 563 -22.06 -18.03 -1.17
C ILE A 563 -21.23 -16.87 -1.72
N TYR A 564 -19.91 -16.90 -1.54
CA TYR A 564 -19.01 -15.88 -2.08
C TYR A 564 -19.07 -15.80 -3.61
N LEU A 565 -19.13 -16.94 -4.29
CA LEU A 565 -19.27 -17.02 -5.73
C LEU A 565 -20.65 -16.49 -6.20
N ASP A 566 -21.72 -16.82 -5.49
CA ASP A 566 -23.06 -16.33 -5.82
C ASP A 566 -23.17 -14.81 -5.64
N LEU A 567 -22.57 -14.27 -4.58
CA LEU A 567 -22.49 -12.82 -4.35
C LEU A 567 -21.66 -12.11 -5.41
N TYR A 568 -20.53 -12.70 -5.82
CA TYR A 568 -19.76 -12.17 -6.94
C TYR A 568 -20.63 -12.01 -8.20
N TYR A 569 -21.41 -13.03 -8.58
CA TYR A 569 -22.27 -12.94 -9.76
C TYR A 569 -23.38 -11.90 -9.60
N LYS A 570 -23.98 -11.79 -8.40
CA LYS A 570 -24.97 -10.75 -8.10
C LYS A 570 -24.39 -9.33 -8.24
N TYR A 571 -23.17 -9.13 -7.74
CA TYR A 571 -22.49 -7.83 -7.83
C TYR A 571 -21.98 -7.54 -9.24
N LEU A 572 -21.56 -8.57 -9.98
CA LEU A 572 -21.21 -8.45 -11.39
C LEU A 572 -22.41 -7.92 -12.17
N GLU A 573 -23.58 -8.55 -12.06
CA GLU A 573 -24.79 -8.10 -12.73
C GLU A 573 -25.17 -6.64 -12.36
N LYS A 574 -25.07 -6.29 -11.08
CA LYS A 574 -25.39 -4.94 -10.59
C LYS A 574 -24.41 -3.87 -11.07
N ASN A 575 -23.11 -4.17 -11.12
CA ASN A 575 -22.05 -3.18 -11.29
C ASN A 575 -21.30 -3.29 -12.62
N GLU A 576 -21.70 -4.19 -13.53
CA GLU A 576 -20.96 -4.50 -14.75
C GLU A 576 -20.63 -3.25 -15.58
N ALA A 577 -21.59 -2.36 -15.82
CA ALA A 577 -21.37 -1.15 -16.60
C ALA A 577 -20.28 -0.26 -15.98
N HIS A 578 -20.30 -0.11 -14.65
CA HIS A 578 -19.31 0.65 -13.91
C HIS A 578 -17.93 -0.04 -13.93
N TRP A 579 -17.88 -1.35 -13.71
CA TRP A 579 -16.63 -2.10 -13.70
C TRP A 579 -15.97 -2.16 -15.08
N ARG A 580 -16.74 -2.34 -16.15
CA ARG A 580 -16.24 -2.23 -17.53
C ARG A 580 -15.62 -0.86 -17.79
N ARG A 581 -16.29 0.21 -17.34
CA ARG A 581 -15.75 1.57 -17.45
C ARG A 581 -14.41 1.70 -16.73
N ILE A 582 -14.26 1.15 -15.52
CA ILE A 582 -12.97 1.14 -14.82
C ILE A 582 -11.94 0.37 -15.65
N MET A 583 -12.24 -0.86 -16.01
CA MET A 583 -11.32 -1.75 -16.74
C MET A 583 -10.86 -1.18 -18.10
N ASP A 584 -11.73 -0.46 -18.82
CA ASP A 584 -11.41 0.12 -20.12
C ASP A 584 -10.68 1.48 -20.03
N ASN A 585 -10.72 2.13 -18.87
CA ASN A 585 -10.11 3.44 -18.66
C ASN A 585 -8.97 3.45 -17.63
N GLU A 586 -8.70 2.31 -17.00
CA GLU A 586 -7.67 2.16 -15.97
C GLU A 586 -6.30 2.61 -16.46
N LEU A 587 -5.74 3.63 -15.80
CA LEU A 587 -4.38 4.08 -16.01
C LEU A 587 -3.43 3.25 -15.17
N THR A 588 -2.23 2.99 -15.68
CA THR A 588 -1.26 2.20 -14.93
C THR A 588 -0.66 2.99 -13.77
N PRO A 589 -0.88 2.59 -12.50
CA PRO A 589 -0.30 3.28 -11.37
C PRO A 589 1.23 3.25 -11.39
N PHE A 590 1.84 4.25 -10.77
CA PHE A 590 3.27 4.51 -10.76
C PHE A 590 4.06 3.36 -10.12
N ASN A 591 3.53 2.83 -9.02
CA ASN A 591 4.10 1.76 -8.22
C ASN A 591 3.57 0.37 -8.61
N ASP A 592 2.71 0.27 -9.62
CA ASP A 592 2.16 -1.02 -10.01
C ASP A 592 3.22 -1.83 -10.75
N SER A 593 3.50 -3.01 -10.21
CA SER A 593 4.46 -3.94 -10.78
C SER A 593 3.88 -4.78 -11.92
N HIS A 594 2.56 -4.69 -12.16
CA HIS A 594 1.87 -5.42 -13.23
C HIS A 594 1.21 -4.43 -14.22
N PRO A 595 1.16 -4.74 -15.52
CA PRO A 595 0.37 -3.96 -16.47
C PRO A 595 -1.13 -4.03 -16.15
N THR A 596 -1.86 -2.93 -16.38
CA THR A 596 -3.32 -2.87 -16.22
C THR A 596 -4.04 -3.79 -17.19
N PHE A 597 -5.29 -4.15 -16.89
CA PHE A 597 -6.11 -4.94 -17.81
C PHE A 597 -6.19 -4.29 -19.19
N LYS A 598 -6.43 -2.98 -19.24
CA LYS A 598 -6.44 -2.17 -20.48
C LYS A 598 -5.18 -2.36 -21.31
N ALA A 599 -4.01 -2.17 -20.70
CA ALA A 599 -2.72 -2.26 -21.39
C ALA A 599 -2.50 -3.66 -21.97
N ARG A 600 -2.87 -4.72 -21.23
CA ARG A 600 -2.76 -6.11 -21.70
C ARG A 600 -3.71 -6.37 -22.86
N LYS A 601 -4.97 -5.92 -22.76
CA LYS A 601 -5.99 -6.01 -23.81
C LYS A 601 -5.53 -5.35 -25.11
N GLU A 602 -5.04 -4.11 -25.02
CA GLU A 602 -4.49 -3.37 -26.16
C GLU A 602 -3.26 -4.07 -26.75
N SER A 603 -2.34 -4.56 -25.90
CA SER A 603 -1.14 -5.27 -26.37
C SER A 603 -1.48 -6.57 -27.13
N MET A 604 -2.59 -7.22 -26.77
CA MET A 604 -3.10 -8.41 -27.42
C MET A 604 -3.86 -8.11 -28.72
N GLY A 605 -4.24 -6.85 -28.96
CA GLY A 605 -5.04 -6.43 -30.11
C GLY A 605 -6.49 -6.93 -30.03
N VAL A 606 -7.05 -7.00 -28.83
CA VAL A 606 -8.42 -7.46 -28.57
C VAL A 606 -9.31 -6.25 -28.29
N GLU A 607 -10.42 -6.11 -29.01
CA GLU A 607 -11.30 -4.96 -28.86
C GLU A 607 -12.34 -5.14 -27.73
N SER A 608 -12.95 -6.32 -27.67
CA SER A 608 -14.02 -6.67 -26.73
C SER A 608 -13.66 -7.87 -25.87
N TYR A 609 -14.33 -8.00 -24.72
CA TYR A 609 -14.08 -9.06 -23.75
C TYR A 609 -15.37 -9.48 -23.07
N ASP A 610 -15.41 -10.75 -22.68
CA ASP A 610 -16.57 -11.36 -22.05
C ASP A 610 -16.31 -11.71 -20.58
N LEU A 611 -17.34 -11.45 -19.75
CA LEU A 611 -17.36 -11.73 -18.32
C LEU A 611 -18.30 -12.91 -17.98
N HIS A 612 -19.12 -13.36 -18.94
CA HIS A 612 -20.28 -14.20 -18.68
C HIS A 612 -20.17 -15.64 -19.16
N THR A 613 -19.25 -15.96 -20.07
CA THR A 613 -19.08 -17.33 -20.57
C THR A 613 -18.82 -18.28 -19.41
N LYS A 614 -19.66 -19.31 -19.29
CA LYS A 614 -19.56 -20.34 -18.25
C LYS A 614 -19.12 -21.66 -18.84
N GLU A 615 -18.55 -22.51 -18.00
CA GLU A 615 -18.16 -23.86 -18.38
C GLU A 615 -19.38 -24.71 -18.79
N THR A 616 -19.18 -25.50 -19.85
CA THR A 616 -20.17 -26.43 -20.42
C THR A 616 -19.77 -27.89 -20.28
N ASP A 617 -18.47 -28.23 -20.19
CA ASP A 617 -17.97 -29.59 -19.97
C ASP A 617 -18.46 -30.11 -18.60
N LYS A 618 -19.28 -31.16 -18.65
CA LYS A 618 -19.94 -31.71 -17.46
C LYS A 618 -18.95 -32.26 -16.44
N GLU A 619 -17.82 -32.81 -16.87
CA GLU A 619 -16.84 -33.41 -15.97
C GLU A 619 -15.98 -32.32 -15.30
N TYR A 620 -15.57 -31.28 -16.04
CA TYR A 620 -14.86 -30.16 -15.43
C TYR A 620 -15.74 -29.42 -14.43
N LYS A 621 -17.04 -29.25 -14.69
CA LYS A 621 -17.98 -28.69 -13.70
C LYS A 621 -18.09 -29.52 -12.43
N LYS A 622 -17.95 -30.86 -12.51
CA LYS A 622 -17.89 -31.71 -11.31
C LYS A 622 -16.62 -31.42 -10.51
N GLU A 623 -15.49 -31.24 -11.18
CA GLU A 623 -14.22 -30.85 -10.54
C GLU A 623 -14.30 -29.47 -9.89
N GLN A 624 -14.90 -28.49 -10.56
CA GLN A 624 -15.16 -27.14 -10.04
C GLN A 624 -15.96 -27.18 -8.72
N LYS A 625 -17.09 -27.90 -8.72
CA LYS A 625 -17.91 -28.10 -7.51
C LYS A 625 -17.17 -28.85 -6.41
N LYS A 626 -16.37 -29.85 -6.77
CA LYS A 626 -15.55 -30.62 -5.82
C LYS A 626 -14.50 -29.72 -5.15
N MET A 627 -13.89 -28.81 -5.91
CA MET A 627 -12.95 -27.81 -5.39
C MET A 627 -13.62 -26.86 -4.39
N LEU A 628 -14.79 -26.30 -4.74
CA LEU A 628 -15.56 -25.46 -3.81
C LEU A 628 -15.86 -26.20 -2.51
N LYS A 629 -16.33 -27.46 -2.60
CA LYS A 629 -16.62 -28.26 -1.41
C LYS A 629 -15.37 -28.49 -0.55
N LYS A 630 -14.20 -28.71 -1.16
CA LYS A 630 -12.93 -28.85 -0.44
C LYS A 630 -12.55 -27.54 0.27
N LYS A 631 -12.64 -26.38 -0.39
CA LYS A 631 -12.36 -25.08 0.22
C LYS A 631 -13.34 -24.75 1.35
N ASN A 632 -14.64 -25.02 1.15
CA ASN A 632 -15.66 -24.85 2.18
C ASN A 632 -15.32 -25.60 3.46
N LYS A 633 -14.87 -26.86 3.33
CA LYS A 633 -14.43 -27.65 4.48
C LYS A 633 -13.24 -27.01 5.20
N ILE A 634 -12.22 -26.59 4.44
CA ILE A 634 -11.01 -25.95 4.99
C ILE A 634 -11.35 -24.64 5.73
N LEU A 635 -12.23 -23.83 5.15
CA LEU A 635 -12.65 -22.56 5.78
C LEU A 635 -13.47 -22.80 7.05
N ALA A 636 -14.41 -23.75 7.02
CA ALA A 636 -15.19 -24.11 8.20
C ALA A 636 -14.31 -24.62 9.35
N GLU A 637 -13.30 -25.46 9.04
CA GLU A 637 -12.32 -25.93 10.03
C GLU A 637 -11.41 -24.80 10.53
N GLY A 638 -11.01 -23.87 9.66
CA GLY A 638 -10.11 -22.77 10.00
C GLY A 638 -10.71 -21.69 10.88
N ILE A 639 -12.04 -21.51 10.87
CA ILE A 639 -12.73 -20.51 11.69
C ILE A 639 -13.44 -21.11 12.92
N ALA A 640 -13.50 -22.45 13.05
CA ALA A 640 -14.31 -23.11 14.05
C ALA A 640 -14.01 -22.64 15.48
N ASP A 641 -12.73 -22.48 15.83
CA ASP A 641 -12.30 -22.11 17.18
C ASP A 641 -12.57 -20.63 17.52
N THR A 642 -12.72 -19.77 16.52
CA THR A 642 -12.92 -18.31 16.68
C THR A 642 -14.29 -17.84 16.21
N TYR A 643 -15.16 -18.75 15.75
CA TYR A 643 -16.43 -18.39 15.12
C TYR A 643 -17.35 -17.62 16.06
N ASP A 644 -17.52 -18.10 17.30
CA ASP A 644 -18.39 -17.46 18.29
C ASP A 644 -17.93 -16.03 18.62
N GLU A 645 -16.61 -15.82 18.75
CA GLU A 645 -16.03 -14.50 19.02
C GLU A 645 -16.24 -13.54 17.84
N ILE A 646 -16.01 -14.02 16.62
CA ILE A 646 -16.20 -13.21 15.41
C ILE A 646 -17.70 -12.92 15.21
N ARG A 647 -18.57 -13.91 15.43
CA ARG A 647 -20.02 -13.75 15.33
C ARG A 647 -20.54 -12.76 16.36
N ASP A 648 -20.07 -12.81 17.60
CA ASP A 648 -20.44 -11.85 18.64
C ASP A 648 -20.12 -10.41 18.21
N TYR A 649 -18.88 -10.21 17.73
CA TYR A 649 -18.40 -8.89 17.31
C TYR A 649 -19.09 -8.36 16.06
N VAL A 650 -19.24 -9.20 15.03
CA VAL A 650 -19.68 -8.79 13.68
C VAL A 650 -21.19 -8.82 13.51
N TYR A 651 -21.90 -9.71 14.24
CA TYR A 651 -23.34 -9.95 14.07
C TYR A 651 -24.14 -9.68 15.35
N VAL A 652 -23.85 -10.34 16.47
CA VAL A 652 -24.70 -10.25 17.68
C VAL A 652 -24.76 -8.82 18.21
N LYS A 653 -23.60 -8.20 18.48
CA LYS A 653 -23.52 -6.81 18.96
C LYS A 653 -24.17 -5.81 18.01
N ARG A 654 -24.05 -6.06 16.70
CA ARG A 654 -24.68 -5.25 15.65
C ARG A 654 -26.20 -5.28 15.77
N PHE A 655 -26.80 -6.46 15.83
CA PHE A 655 -28.26 -6.59 15.90
C PHE A 655 -28.83 -6.27 17.29
N ASP A 656 -28.06 -6.46 18.36
CA ASP A 656 -28.42 -6.00 19.70
C ASP A 656 -28.49 -4.47 19.76
N ALA A 657 -27.52 -3.77 19.14
CA ALA A 657 -27.53 -2.31 19.04
C ALA A 657 -28.70 -1.78 18.20
N ILE A 658 -29.04 -2.47 17.09
CA ILE A 658 -30.24 -2.17 16.30
C ILE A 658 -31.50 -2.30 17.15
N LYS A 659 -31.65 -3.42 17.88
CA LYS A 659 -32.81 -3.68 18.72
C LYS A 659 -32.93 -2.69 19.88
N ASP A 660 -31.82 -2.32 20.50
CA ASP A 660 -31.79 -1.29 21.54
C ASP A 660 -32.20 0.09 20.98
N TYR A 661 -31.75 0.45 19.78
CA TYR A 661 -32.18 1.68 19.11
C TYR A 661 -33.69 1.68 18.80
N GLU A 662 -34.24 0.57 18.32
CA GLU A 662 -35.68 0.46 18.03
C GLU A 662 -36.55 0.62 19.28
N GLN A 663 -36.02 0.28 20.45
CA GLN A 663 -36.69 0.48 21.75
C GLN A 663 -36.42 1.87 22.34
N ASN A 664 -35.21 2.40 22.12
CA ASN A 664 -34.71 3.64 22.69
C ASN A 664 -34.06 4.51 21.61
N PRO A 665 -34.85 5.23 20.77
CA PRO A 665 -34.31 5.95 19.62
C PRO A 665 -33.56 7.23 19.99
N ASP A 666 -33.67 7.71 21.24
CA ASP A 666 -32.92 8.87 21.70
C ASP A 666 -31.49 8.48 22.06
N LYS A 667 -30.60 8.64 21.08
CA LYS A 667 -29.18 8.33 21.16
C LYS A 667 -28.33 9.56 20.85
N SER A 668 -27.10 9.56 21.34
CA SER A 668 -26.10 10.57 20.96
C SER A 668 -25.74 10.46 19.47
N ILE A 669 -25.19 11.52 18.89
CA ILE A 669 -24.79 11.54 17.46
C ILE A 669 -23.79 10.40 17.16
N GLN A 670 -22.80 10.17 18.03
CA GLN A 670 -21.81 9.11 17.86
C GLN A 670 -22.45 7.72 17.81
N GLU A 671 -23.45 7.49 18.67
CA GLU A 671 -24.21 6.24 18.69
C GLU A 671 -25.08 6.11 17.43
N LEU A 672 -25.77 7.17 17.02
CA LEU A 672 -26.59 7.19 15.79
C LEU A 672 -25.74 6.91 14.54
N ILE A 673 -24.52 7.44 14.46
CA ILE A 673 -23.55 7.12 13.41
C ILE A 673 -23.29 5.61 13.38
N THR A 674 -22.96 5.04 14.54
CA THR A 674 -22.65 3.61 14.66
C THR A 674 -23.86 2.75 14.28
N ILE A 675 -25.06 3.14 14.72
CA ILE A 675 -26.32 2.45 14.41
C ILE A 675 -26.65 2.55 12.92
N ALA A 676 -26.42 3.71 12.29
CA ALA A 676 -26.63 3.86 10.84
C ALA A 676 -25.76 2.89 10.04
N LEU A 677 -24.48 2.75 10.41
CA LEU A 677 -23.58 1.74 9.82
C LEU A 677 -24.08 0.32 10.07
N TYR A 678 -24.63 0.04 11.25
CA TYR A 678 -25.23 -1.25 11.56
C TYR A 678 -26.48 -1.53 10.72
N TYR A 679 -27.20 -0.53 10.22
CA TYR A 679 -28.30 -0.74 9.27
C TYR A 679 -27.82 -0.92 7.81
N GLU A 680 -26.56 -0.64 7.46
CA GLU A 680 -26.06 -0.82 6.08
C GLU A 680 -26.11 -2.28 5.62
N GLY A 681 -26.87 -2.58 4.57
CA GLY A 681 -27.08 -3.95 4.08
C GLY A 681 -28.13 -4.75 4.86
N VAL A 682 -28.70 -4.17 5.93
CA VAL A 682 -29.92 -4.69 6.59
C VAL A 682 -31.14 -3.95 6.05
N ASP A 683 -31.15 -2.62 6.25
CA ASP A 683 -32.17 -1.71 5.75
C ASP A 683 -31.51 -0.37 5.42
N THR A 684 -31.12 -0.23 4.15
CA THR A 684 -30.44 0.98 3.66
C THR A 684 -31.29 2.23 3.78
N GLU A 685 -32.62 2.13 3.72
CA GLU A 685 -33.49 3.30 3.88
C GLU A 685 -33.56 3.72 5.35
N LYS A 686 -33.60 2.76 6.28
CA LYS A 686 -33.50 3.06 7.71
C LYS A 686 -32.15 3.71 8.07
N ALA A 687 -31.05 3.21 7.52
CA ALA A 687 -29.74 3.85 7.68
C ALA A 687 -29.79 5.33 7.25
N LYS A 688 -30.35 5.62 6.05
CA LYS A 688 -30.51 6.99 5.55
C LYS A 688 -31.40 7.85 6.44
N GLU A 689 -32.49 7.32 6.99
CA GLU A 689 -33.35 8.05 7.93
C GLU A 689 -32.58 8.46 9.18
N ILE A 690 -31.77 7.55 9.74
CA ILE A 690 -30.95 7.83 10.92
C ILE A 690 -29.92 8.90 10.59
N LEU A 691 -29.21 8.79 9.45
CA LEU A 691 -28.25 9.81 9.00
C LEU A 691 -28.92 11.18 8.79
N LYS A 692 -30.13 11.24 8.23
CA LYS A 692 -30.90 12.48 8.13
C LYS A 692 -31.24 13.05 9.50
N SER A 693 -31.62 12.22 10.48
CA SER A 693 -31.89 12.67 11.84
C SER A 693 -30.62 13.24 12.53
N ILE A 694 -29.44 12.71 12.19
CA ILE A 694 -28.16 13.28 12.63
C ILE A 694 -27.99 14.66 12.01
N LEU A 695 -28.24 14.82 10.70
CA LEU A 695 -28.16 16.11 10.02
C LEU A 695 -29.19 17.13 10.54
N GLU A 696 -30.33 16.68 11.08
CA GLU A 696 -31.27 17.56 11.78
C GLU A 696 -30.73 18.04 13.13
N LYS A 697 -29.99 17.19 13.84
CA LYS A 697 -29.35 17.49 15.15
C LYS A 697 -28.02 18.26 15.00
N ASP A 698 -27.28 18.01 13.93
CA ASP A 698 -25.98 18.58 13.59
C ASP A 698 -25.86 18.68 12.05
N LYS A 699 -26.23 19.85 11.52
CA LYS A 699 -26.39 20.11 10.08
C LYS A 699 -25.12 19.95 9.25
N ASP A 700 -23.97 19.96 9.90
CA ASP A 700 -22.65 19.91 9.27
C ASP A 700 -21.92 18.61 9.59
N ASN A 701 -22.64 17.61 10.12
CA ASN A 701 -22.04 16.34 10.49
C ASN A 701 -21.43 15.64 9.26
N ALA A 702 -20.11 15.71 9.17
CA ALA A 702 -19.36 15.23 8.01
C ALA A 702 -19.55 13.72 7.77
N TYR A 703 -19.75 12.94 8.84
CA TYR A 703 -19.94 11.51 8.74
C TYR A 703 -21.29 11.16 8.14
N ALA A 704 -22.36 11.89 8.49
CA ALA A 704 -23.68 11.60 7.96
C ALA A 704 -23.85 11.99 6.48
N TYR A 705 -23.00 12.88 5.97
CA TYR A 705 -22.93 13.20 4.53
C TYR A 705 -22.04 12.24 3.72
N TYR A 706 -20.99 11.70 4.35
CA TYR A 706 -20.10 10.70 3.75
C TYR A 706 -20.84 9.37 3.59
#